data_AF-A0A1E7FD28-F1
#
_entry.id   AF-A0A1E7FD28-F1
#
_cell.length_a   1.000
_cell.length_b   1.000
_cell.length_c   1.000
_cell.angle_alpha   90.00
_cell.angle_beta   90.00
_cell.angle_gamma   90.00
#
_symmetry.space_group_name_H-M   'P 1'
#
loop_
_entity.id
_entity.type
_entity.pdbx_description
1 polymer ?
#
loop_
_entity_poly.entity_id
_entity_poly.type
_entity_poly.pdbx_seq_one_letter_code
_entity_poly.pdbx_strand_id
1 'polypeptide(L)'
;MVAFDRPVGARPGTNEIKYICALHQSGENIRSDGSINSEDIQVYLLSRFGIKVTLDEVQTIIMDGMGGSSNDDEVLDLMEVTAIILIPLLLKAAYVEGSYDDVENSSNNRTLPPGVLPPPSDLLADCANIIIHDVIKKNSSSNEFGNTTASSEIMITTEFVKYILLLYGEDELATNQTLLEEMVQACSINDVVVDDDASTKIFDVKSFGRGLTSDARLYDLRNETRQSSIIEDIFNHGCENSNSNSNNTSRNSKTSENATSSLDVQLGALEEEANQIRRSTTTTTTTSGNGSNNNSNNNNSVTTKEVQRIYTAPAIDMIAGTYRSKALIVILWLSTVFGLFSLAWIRNPLGLKNIGAKCKELHGEQRSITEDVDGIFCAVGVNILTLLFIFAMFCCLGVTIIGLGNIGNYNMQEPRWYLPLIGCVAIGLVPFNFFLHPKLFTPGADVSEDEGEFQGEFRNTRLTALTLLCITMYLHITHIVTIWFKDVDFNKSKWWGRFGFGNEKQELQIKQAAAYKLNTLVTNARDIHRRVPTNKVFVTYFGRGLSTYALHGTRYIKTGGLFWFWRRVYNQTIFYEEGIFYSARLIASNLSQCFISILIVVFGSKFLIRTVDIYAKAAAKSETSSDIGNFLVARLDKRWNDKTSIDALNFVYSFMENMNATGILDAYCDGVVMEGQQELLDSICGYDTSGNVNCSNIESAEATCILLENPALNVDNPNLHDALLEASELESIVTNFRNAVSDTLSSFGGDMLPEKLWMITIPLCIAIAVAFYTAMRCTLLYIPSVTATIIELRTGVIPSLRDPGFEKYRGKPDTITLLTGALFWGCFVSALLSGAIMGFVVFLFLWQQTSYGAFQFLIIGVGFIFFLLMRAVFGRCCRVAFFKGLYRKNPAGANIGLLALEWANYFFTIFIIVVRMIKLMIVSLASLGMIDRPFLAKGIGQLGKLSLDPLPTIHTCDILAHEAHRHPYIEMLGAVYLMKFRYAENFCHRAGSTWRLILIYALMPWLHKYRIRDNASSCDSSVDENSKLSHSVVDPSLDVLPLLISKSSPIPNGTKRVEVKEIEKEISRLTEILRINRLQQGAVDKED
;
A
#
# COMPACT_ATOMS: atom_id res chain seq x y z
N MET A 1 -12.77 -6.42 4.34
CA MET A 1 -12.07 -5.13 4.61
C MET A 1 -11.57 -5.15 6.05
N VAL A 2 -10.54 -4.38 6.35
CA VAL A 2 -10.17 -4.10 7.74
C VAL A 2 -11.08 -2.99 8.24
N ALA A 3 -11.99 -3.33 9.16
CA ALA A 3 -12.44 -2.36 10.14
C ALA A 3 -11.39 -2.35 11.27
N PHE A 4 -11.09 -1.19 11.83
CA PHE A 4 -10.08 -1.04 12.87
C PHE A 4 -10.67 -0.34 14.09
N ASP A 5 -10.08 -0.58 15.25
CA ASP A 5 -10.46 0.08 16.49
C ASP A 5 -9.79 1.46 16.53
N ARG A 6 -10.51 2.48 16.03
CA ARG A 6 -10.08 3.88 16.05
C ARG A 6 -10.03 4.36 17.50
N PRO A 7 -8.90 4.93 17.97
CA PRO A 7 -8.89 5.55 19.28
C PRO A 7 -9.63 6.89 19.23
N VAL A 8 -10.47 7.18 20.22
CA VAL A 8 -11.19 8.45 20.41
C VAL A 8 -11.03 8.96 21.84
N GLY A 9 -10.99 10.28 22.02
CA GLY A 9 -10.68 10.90 23.32
C GLY A 9 -9.74 12.09 23.19
N ALA A 10 -9.24 12.58 24.33
CA ALA A 10 -8.30 13.71 24.37
C ALA A 10 -6.95 13.38 23.70
N ARG A 11 -6.43 12.14 23.84
CA ARG A 11 -5.12 11.75 23.28
C ARG A 11 -5.13 11.65 21.74
N PRO A 12 -6.19 11.13 21.09
CA PRO A 12 -6.37 11.23 19.64
C PRO A 12 -6.45 12.68 19.13
N GLY A 13 -7.22 13.56 19.78
CA GLY A 13 -7.21 14.99 19.42
C GLY A 13 -5.82 15.63 19.56
N THR A 14 -5.09 15.25 20.61
CA THR A 14 -3.68 15.65 20.80
C THR A 14 -2.75 15.09 19.71
N ASN A 15 -3.02 13.89 19.18
CA ASN A 15 -2.28 13.34 18.04
C ASN A 15 -2.66 14.03 16.72
N GLU A 16 -3.90 14.45 16.55
CA GLU A 16 -4.37 15.16 15.37
C GLU A 16 -3.67 16.53 15.25
N ILE A 17 -3.53 17.26 16.36
CA ILE A 17 -2.74 18.51 16.43
C ILE A 17 -1.27 18.27 16.04
N LYS A 18 -0.63 17.20 16.54
CA LYS A 18 0.74 16.81 16.11
C LYS A 18 0.83 16.46 14.64
N TYR A 19 -0.19 15.79 14.10
CA TYR A 19 -0.27 15.46 12.68
C TYR A 19 -0.35 16.72 11.81
N ILE A 20 -1.13 17.71 12.24
CA ILE A 20 -1.20 19.02 11.59
C ILE A 20 0.14 19.75 11.61
N CYS A 21 0.81 19.85 12.77
CA CYS A 21 2.12 20.48 12.84
C CYS A 21 3.16 19.75 11.96
N ALA A 22 3.15 18.42 11.93
CA ALA A 22 4.03 17.62 11.05
C ALA A 22 3.76 17.85 9.54
N LEU A 23 2.51 18.17 9.16
CA LEU A 23 2.11 18.52 7.80
C LEU A 23 2.43 19.98 7.45
N HIS A 24 2.39 20.89 8.43
CA HIS A 24 2.59 22.32 8.24
C HIS A 24 4.07 22.71 8.19
N GLN A 25 4.94 21.96 8.87
CA GLN A 25 6.39 22.09 8.74
C GLN A 25 6.83 21.93 7.27
N SER A 26 7.71 22.80 6.82
CA SER A 26 8.24 22.89 5.47
C SER A 26 9.65 22.26 5.34
N GLY A 27 10.50 22.46 6.35
CA GLY A 27 11.89 21.98 6.38
C GLY A 27 12.06 20.46 6.22
N GLU A 28 13.22 20.04 5.71
CA GLU A 28 13.51 18.66 5.29
C GLU A 28 13.37 17.62 6.42
N ASN A 29 13.92 17.92 7.59
CA ASN A 29 13.78 17.11 8.80
C ASN A 29 12.56 17.59 9.61
N ILE A 30 11.79 16.66 10.15
CA ILE A 30 10.60 16.99 10.97
C ILE A 30 11.05 17.38 12.38
N ARG A 31 10.74 18.61 12.80
CA ARG A 31 11.02 19.07 14.16
C ARG A 31 10.07 18.32 15.11
N SER A 32 10.65 17.43 15.93
CA SER A 32 9.92 16.37 16.67
C SER A 32 9.10 16.86 17.87
N ASP A 33 9.26 18.12 18.23
CA ASP A 33 8.44 18.95 19.11
C ASP A 33 7.05 19.24 18.50
N GLY A 34 6.99 19.42 17.18
CA GLY A 34 5.84 19.95 16.45
C GLY A 34 5.81 21.48 16.34
N SER A 35 6.96 22.16 16.46
CA SER A 35 7.05 23.61 16.23
C SER A 35 6.74 24.01 14.79
N ILE A 36 6.25 25.23 14.56
CA ILE A 36 6.02 25.87 13.26
C ILE A 36 6.78 27.21 13.24
N ASN A 37 7.61 27.47 12.22
CA ASN A 37 8.36 28.73 12.11
C ASN A 37 7.77 29.69 11.06
N SER A 38 8.33 30.89 10.94
CA SER A 38 7.94 31.88 9.94
C SER A 38 8.07 31.39 8.48
N GLU A 39 9.08 30.57 8.18
CA GLU A 39 9.29 29.95 6.87
C GLU A 39 8.13 28.99 6.52
N ASP A 40 7.70 28.15 7.47
CA ASP A 40 6.56 27.24 7.29
C ASP A 40 5.27 28.00 6.95
N ILE A 41 5.02 29.13 7.62
CA ILE A 41 3.85 29.98 7.37
C ILE A 41 3.96 30.70 6.02
N GLN A 42 5.15 31.22 5.66
CA GLN A 42 5.41 31.79 4.33
C GLN A 42 5.15 30.76 3.22
N VAL A 43 5.70 29.56 3.34
CA VAL A 43 5.55 28.46 2.36
C VAL A 43 4.08 28.01 2.28
N TYR A 44 3.39 27.90 3.42
CA TYR A 44 1.97 27.55 3.47
C TYR A 44 1.09 28.62 2.80
N LEU A 45 1.27 29.90 3.13
CA LEU A 45 0.51 31.00 2.51
C LEU A 45 0.74 31.08 1.00
N LEU A 46 1.99 30.90 0.55
CA LEU A 46 2.35 30.87 -0.86
C LEU A 46 1.76 29.67 -1.61
N SER A 47 1.75 28.47 -1.00
CA SER A 47 1.18 27.26 -1.63
C SER A 47 -0.36 27.25 -1.59
N ARG A 48 -0.94 27.30 -0.39
CA ARG A 48 -2.38 27.12 -0.15
C ARG A 48 -3.22 28.29 -0.64
N PHE A 49 -2.76 29.52 -0.52
CA PHE A 49 -3.52 30.70 -0.95
C PHE A 49 -2.91 31.40 -2.16
N GLY A 50 -1.61 31.28 -2.37
CA GLY A 50 -0.90 32.04 -3.41
C GLY A 50 -0.36 33.36 -2.92
N ILE A 51 -0.29 33.57 -1.62
CA ILE A 51 0.14 34.83 -1.01
C ILE A 51 1.65 34.81 -0.84
N LYS A 52 2.33 35.58 -1.70
CA LYS A 52 3.77 35.85 -1.57
C LYS A 52 3.98 36.95 -0.53
N VAL A 53 4.31 36.56 0.69
CA VAL A 53 4.83 37.41 1.77
C VAL A 53 6.36 37.25 1.88
N THR A 54 7.04 38.23 2.46
CA THR A 54 8.43 38.07 2.94
C THR A 54 8.47 37.32 4.28
N LEU A 55 9.64 36.84 4.69
CA LEU A 55 9.81 36.20 6.00
C LEU A 55 9.56 37.22 7.13
N ASP A 56 10.13 38.42 6.95
CA ASP A 56 9.96 39.61 7.80
C ASP A 56 8.49 40.02 7.94
N GLU A 57 7.69 40.01 6.87
CA GLU A 57 6.24 40.23 6.94
C GLU A 57 5.52 39.13 7.74
N VAL A 58 5.99 37.89 7.71
CA VAL A 58 5.41 36.81 8.53
C VAL A 58 5.80 36.98 10.00
N GLN A 59 7.06 37.33 10.30
CA GLN A 59 7.52 37.58 11.66
C GLN A 59 6.80 38.79 12.27
N THR A 60 6.91 39.96 11.63
CA THR A 60 6.37 41.23 12.14
C THR A 60 4.85 41.35 12.08
N ILE A 61 4.17 40.67 11.14
CA ILE A 61 2.70 40.77 11.02
C ILE A 61 1.99 39.53 11.55
N ILE A 62 2.54 38.31 11.46
CA ILE A 62 1.79 37.08 11.80
C ILE A 62 2.25 36.45 13.11
N MET A 63 3.56 36.32 13.34
CA MET A 63 4.10 35.75 14.58
C MET A 63 3.86 36.72 15.75
N ASP A 64 4.16 38.01 15.56
CA ASP A 64 3.95 39.02 16.60
C ASP A 64 2.47 39.14 17.02
N GLY A 65 2.24 38.96 18.33
CA GLY A 65 0.93 38.85 18.95
C GLY A 65 0.27 37.46 18.89
N MET A 66 0.80 36.47 18.15
CA MET A 66 0.24 35.11 18.14
C MET A 66 0.83 34.16 19.19
N GLY A 67 2.09 34.35 19.63
CA GLY A 67 2.66 33.48 20.66
C GLY A 67 3.91 34.03 21.38
N GLY A 68 5.00 34.22 20.64
CA GLY A 68 6.35 34.17 21.20
C GLY A 68 6.97 35.52 21.57
N SER A 69 8.28 35.57 21.36
CA SER A 69 9.18 36.71 21.61
C SER A 69 9.60 37.35 20.29
N SER A 70 9.90 38.66 20.31
CA SER A 70 10.43 39.42 19.16
C SER A 70 11.90 39.09 18.82
N ASN A 71 12.21 37.81 18.73
CA ASN A 71 13.53 37.24 18.41
C ASN A 71 13.44 36.57 17.04
N ASP A 72 14.50 36.61 16.23
CA ASP A 72 14.48 36.07 14.86
C ASP A 72 14.16 34.57 14.78
N ASP A 73 14.51 33.81 15.83
CA ASP A 73 14.28 32.36 15.99
C ASP A 73 12.86 31.98 16.49
N GLU A 74 11.89 32.91 16.49
CA GLU A 74 10.52 32.64 17.00
C GLU A 74 9.83 31.46 16.28
N VAL A 75 9.27 30.54 17.08
CA VAL A 75 8.46 29.41 16.60
C VAL A 75 7.16 29.27 17.40
N LEU A 76 6.05 29.00 16.71
CA LEU A 76 4.78 28.64 17.33
C LEU A 76 4.84 27.17 17.75
N ASP A 77 4.62 26.89 19.03
CA ASP A 77 4.59 25.54 19.56
C ASP A 77 3.20 24.88 19.50
N LEU A 78 3.12 23.64 20.00
CA LEU A 78 1.90 22.85 19.95
C LEU A 78 0.75 23.41 20.81
N MET A 79 1.05 24.18 21.87
CA MET A 79 0.06 24.88 22.68
C MET A 79 -0.42 26.16 22.02
N GLU A 80 0.49 26.95 21.44
CA GLU A 80 0.15 28.19 20.72
C GLU A 80 -0.70 27.88 19.47
N VAL A 81 -0.32 26.89 18.67
CA VAL A 81 -1.16 26.40 17.56
C VAL A 81 -2.54 25.96 18.05
N THR A 82 -2.64 25.34 19.23
CA THR A 82 -3.93 24.96 19.84
C THR A 82 -4.74 26.19 20.31
N ALA A 83 -4.08 27.21 20.85
CA ALA A 83 -4.69 28.48 21.25
C ALA A 83 -5.26 29.24 20.04
N ILE A 84 -4.51 29.29 18.94
CA ILE A 84 -4.88 29.96 17.69
C ILE A 84 -6.10 29.29 17.04
N ILE A 85 -6.10 27.96 16.86
CA ILE A 85 -7.25 27.26 16.23
C ILE A 85 -8.53 27.31 17.08
N LEU A 86 -8.45 27.58 18.39
CA LEU A 86 -9.62 27.70 19.26
C LEU A 86 -10.31 29.06 19.23
N ILE A 87 -9.72 30.10 18.60
CA ILE A 87 -10.27 31.46 18.56
C ILE A 87 -11.78 31.52 18.16
N PRO A 88 -12.25 30.85 17.08
CA PRO A 88 -13.67 30.87 16.72
C PRO A 88 -14.58 30.23 17.77
N LEU A 89 -14.09 29.20 18.47
CA LEU A 89 -14.82 28.53 19.54
C LEU A 89 -14.89 29.38 20.81
N LEU A 90 -13.80 30.08 21.14
CA LEU A 90 -13.76 30.99 22.29
C LEU A 90 -14.63 32.24 22.06
N LEU A 91 -14.65 32.78 20.84
CA LEU A 91 -15.61 33.83 20.44
C LEU A 91 -17.06 33.38 20.63
N LYS A 92 -17.41 32.17 20.19
CA LYS A 92 -18.75 31.59 20.41
C LYS A 92 -19.08 31.41 21.89
N ALA A 93 -18.11 31.03 22.73
CA ALA A 93 -18.29 30.92 24.17
C ALA A 93 -18.49 32.29 24.84
N ALA A 94 -17.64 33.27 24.54
CA ALA A 94 -17.76 34.65 25.03
C ALA A 94 -19.07 35.32 24.59
N TYR A 95 -19.58 35.00 23.39
CA TYR A 95 -20.89 35.46 22.92
C TYR A 95 -22.04 34.89 23.77
N VAL A 96 -22.03 33.58 24.05
CA VAL A 96 -23.06 32.88 24.83
C VAL A 96 -23.06 33.28 26.31
N GLU A 97 -21.88 33.42 26.93
CA GLU A 97 -21.75 33.88 28.34
C GLU A 97 -22.04 35.39 28.50
N GLY A 98 -22.35 36.11 27.42
CA GLY A 98 -22.62 37.55 27.44
C GLY A 98 -21.39 38.41 27.74
N SER A 99 -20.19 37.91 27.45
CA SER A 99 -18.90 38.63 27.54
C SER A 99 -18.63 39.51 26.32
N TYR A 100 -19.35 39.25 25.21
CA TYR A 100 -19.24 40.01 23.96
C TYR A 100 -20.08 41.29 24.04
N ASP A 101 -19.44 42.43 24.26
CA ASP A 101 -20.12 43.71 24.48
C ASP A 101 -20.40 44.45 23.15
N ASP A 102 -21.30 43.91 22.33
CA ASP A 102 -21.98 44.71 21.29
C ASP A 102 -22.98 45.65 21.98
N VAL A 103 -22.65 46.94 22.05
CA VAL A 103 -23.19 47.91 23.02
C VAL A 103 -24.66 48.29 22.77
N GLU A 104 -25.13 48.31 21.52
CA GLU A 104 -26.36 49.06 21.17
C GLU A 104 -27.69 48.30 21.21
N ASN A 105 -27.73 46.97 21.34
CA ASN A 105 -28.99 46.21 21.35
C ASN A 105 -29.14 45.33 22.59
N SER A 106 -30.04 45.75 23.49
CA SER A 106 -30.13 45.25 24.87
C SER A 106 -31.17 44.14 25.08
N SER A 107 -30.97 43.39 26.17
CA SER A 107 -31.93 42.54 26.89
C SER A 107 -32.54 41.29 26.22
N ASN A 108 -32.79 41.26 24.91
CA ASN A 108 -33.55 40.16 24.29
C ASN A 108 -32.67 39.02 23.76
N ASN A 109 -32.67 37.88 24.47
CA ASN A 109 -32.19 36.55 24.05
C ASN A 109 -31.10 36.50 22.96
N ARG A 110 -29.82 36.65 23.36
CA ARG A 110 -28.66 36.48 22.47
C ARG A 110 -28.55 35.03 21.99
N THR A 111 -29.03 34.76 20.78
CA THR A 111 -28.86 33.47 20.09
C THR A 111 -27.71 33.55 19.08
N LEU A 112 -26.91 32.48 18.99
CA LEU A 112 -25.88 32.36 17.94
C LEU A 112 -26.52 32.38 16.54
N PRO A 113 -25.79 32.82 15.49
CA PRO A 113 -26.32 32.83 14.13
C PRO A 113 -26.81 31.45 13.67
N PRO A 114 -27.91 31.37 12.91
CA PRO A 114 -28.54 30.10 12.57
C PRO A 114 -27.59 29.19 11.77
N GLY A 115 -27.39 27.96 12.26
CA GLY A 115 -26.48 26.98 11.67
C GLY A 115 -25.06 26.98 12.25
N VAL A 116 -24.68 27.99 13.04
CA VAL A 116 -23.41 27.98 13.78
C VAL A 116 -23.47 26.93 14.90
N LEU A 117 -22.45 26.08 15.00
CA LEU A 117 -22.41 25.02 16.01
C LEU A 117 -22.06 25.62 17.39
N PRO A 118 -22.92 25.48 18.41
CA PRO A 118 -22.72 26.11 19.71
C PRO A 118 -21.53 25.52 20.49
N PRO A 119 -20.89 26.29 21.37
CA PRO A 119 -19.83 25.80 22.25
C PRO A 119 -20.41 24.87 23.33
N PRO A 120 -19.58 24.06 24.01
CA PRO A 120 -19.98 23.39 25.24
C PRO A 120 -20.35 24.45 26.30
N SER A 121 -21.54 24.35 26.91
CA SER A 121 -21.95 25.25 28.01
C SER A 121 -20.93 25.21 29.14
N ASP A 122 -20.78 26.29 29.92
CA ASP A 122 -19.88 26.33 31.08
C ASP A 122 -18.39 26.03 30.75
N LEU A 123 -17.97 26.15 29.49
CA LEU A 123 -16.56 26.01 29.07
C LEU A 123 -15.67 27.05 29.77
N LEU A 124 -16.04 28.32 29.67
CA LEU A 124 -15.27 29.41 30.29
C LEU A 124 -15.33 29.34 31.81
N ALA A 125 -16.47 28.90 32.37
CA ALA A 125 -16.64 28.68 33.80
C ALA A 125 -15.77 27.53 34.34
N ASP A 126 -15.74 26.36 33.69
CA ASP A 126 -14.87 25.25 34.09
C ASP A 126 -13.39 25.68 34.07
N CYS A 127 -12.95 26.37 33.01
CA CYS A 127 -11.56 26.85 32.89
C CYS A 127 -11.20 27.93 33.94
N ALA A 128 -12.05 28.94 34.15
CA ALA A 128 -11.83 29.96 35.17
C ALA A 128 -11.75 29.35 36.57
N ASN A 129 -12.64 28.40 36.90
CA ASN A 129 -12.63 27.68 38.18
C ASN A 129 -11.36 26.84 38.39
N ILE A 130 -10.82 26.22 37.33
CA ILE A 130 -9.53 25.49 37.38
C ILE A 130 -8.38 26.45 37.71
N ILE A 131 -8.30 27.59 37.02
CA ILE A 131 -7.26 28.62 37.25
C ILE A 131 -7.36 29.15 38.68
N ILE A 132 -8.56 29.57 39.11
CA ILE A 132 -8.83 30.10 40.45
C ILE A 132 -8.41 29.09 41.54
N HIS A 133 -8.81 27.82 41.42
CA HIS A 133 -8.45 26.80 42.41
C HIS A 133 -6.94 26.57 42.48
N ASP A 134 -6.25 26.40 41.35
CA ASP A 134 -4.81 26.10 41.37
C ASP A 134 -3.96 27.31 41.81
N VAL A 135 -4.43 28.55 41.61
CA VAL A 135 -3.85 29.77 42.21
C VAL A 135 -4.08 29.81 43.74
N ILE A 136 -5.34 29.77 44.20
CA ILE A 136 -5.66 29.84 45.65
C ILE A 136 -4.90 28.76 46.42
N LYS A 137 -4.83 27.54 45.88
CA LYS A 137 -4.32 26.37 46.61
C LYS A 137 -2.79 26.32 46.69
N LYS A 138 -2.08 26.86 45.70
CA LYS A 138 -0.63 27.08 45.80
C LYS A 138 -0.36 28.14 46.88
N ASN A 139 -1.08 29.26 46.86
CA ASN A 139 -1.01 30.30 47.91
C ASN A 139 -1.41 29.78 49.30
N SER A 140 -2.34 28.84 49.42
CA SER A 140 -2.71 28.21 50.70
C SER A 140 -1.59 27.39 51.35
N SER A 141 -0.47 27.15 50.64
CA SER A 141 0.73 26.49 51.18
C SER A 141 1.85 27.47 51.56
N SER A 142 1.73 28.74 51.17
CA SER A 142 2.69 29.81 51.43
C SER A 142 1.96 30.97 52.14
N ASN A 143 2.17 31.10 53.45
CA ASN A 143 1.41 31.97 54.38
C ASN A 143 1.37 33.49 54.07
N GLU A 144 1.82 33.94 52.90
CA GLU A 144 1.81 35.34 52.45
C GLU A 144 0.40 35.86 52.15
N PHE A 145 -0.52 35.01 51.66
CA PHE A 145 -1.94 35.35 51.51
C PHE A 145 -2.74 34.97 52.77
N GLY A 146 -2.71 35.85 53.77
CA GLY A 146 -3.29 35.60 55.09
C GLY A 146 -4.83 35.61 55.13
N ASN A 147 -5.44 34.44 55.37
CA ASN A 147 -6.80 34.24 55.91
C ASN A 147 -7.95 35.08 55.28
N THR A 148 -7.91 35.36 53.99
CA THR A 148 -9.11 35.80 53.26
C THR A 148 -10.17 34.70 53.32
N THR A 149 -11.38 35.05 53.79
CA THR A 149 -12.49 34.11 53.89
C THR A 149 -12.93 33.65 52.50
N ALA A 150 -13.39 32.40 52.40
CA ALA A 150 -13.58 31.66 51.15
C ALA A 150 -14.73 32.15 50.22
N SER A 151 -15.09 33.43 50.31
CA SER A 151 -16.05 34.13 49.46
C SER A 151 -15.55 35.52 49.02
N SER A 152 -14.28 35.86 49.23
CA SER A 152 -13.71 37.13 48.74
C SER A 152 -13.56 37.10 47.22
N GLU A 153 -14.19 38.06 46.54
CA GLU A 153 -14.06 38.27 45.09
C GLU A 153 -12.59 38.52 44.70
N ILE A 154 -12.09 37.81 43.70
CA ILE A 154 -10.70 37.91 43.27
C ILE A 154 -10.58 39.06 42.28
N MET A 155 -9.76 40.06 42.58
CA MET A 155 -9.52 41.18 41.67
C MET A 155 -8.41 40.87 40.65
N ILE A 156 -8.70 41.14 39.37
CA ILE A 156 -7.76 41.10 38.26
C ILE A 156 -6.77 42.24 38.44
N THR A 157 -5.57 41.88 38.91
CA THR A 157 -4.43 42.77 39.10
C THR A 157 -3.25 42.23 38.29
N THR A 158 -2.27 43.09 37.98
CA THR A 158 -1.04 42.67 37.29
C THR A 158 -0.32 41.56 38.05
N GLU A 159 -0.23 41.67 39.39
CA GLU A 159 0.35 40.62 40.25
C GLU A 159 -0.46 39.31 40.24
N PHE A 160 -1.79 39.34 40.10
CA PHE A 160 -2.59 38.12 39.93
C PHE A 160 -2.34 37.44 38.58
N VAL A 161 -2.28 38.20 37.48
CA VAL A 161 -1.96 37.68 36.14
C VAL A 161 -0.54 37.12 36.10
N LYS A 162 0.43 37.85 36.65
CA LYS A 162 1.82 37.44 36.85
C LYS A 162 1.94 36.16 37.66
N TYR A 163 1.15 36.01 38.74
CA TYR A 163 1.11 34.78 39.52
C TYR A 163 0.58 33.60 38.70
N ILE A 164 -0.44 33.80 37.84
CA ILE A 164 -0.93 32.76 36.93
C ILE A 164 0.16 32.31 35.95
N LEU A 165 0.93 33.25 35.39
CA LEU A 165 2.05 32.95 34.50
C LEU A 165 3.17 32.19 35.23
N LEU A 166 3.56 32.63 36.44
CA LEU A 166 4.51 31.92 37.33
C LEU A 166 3.97 30.58 37.90
N LEU A 167 2.65 30.34 37.83
CA LEU A 167 2.03 29.06 38.20
C LEU A 167 2.19 28.03 37.08
N TYR A 168 2.00 28.45 35.82
CA TYR A 168 2.19 27.60 34.64
C TYR A 168 3.64 27.57 34.13
N GLY A 169 4.50 28.47 34.62
CA GLY A 169 5.93 28.54 34.32
C GLY A 169 6.23 29.29 33.02
N GLU A 170 5.42 30.29 32.69
CA GLU A 170 5.69 31.30 31.66
C GLU A 170 6.45 32.47 32.29
N ASP A 171 7.59 32.17 32.91
CA ASP A 171 8.32 33.09 33.80
C ASP A 171 8.78 34.36 33.06
N GLU A 172 9.12 34.23 31.78
CA GLU A 172 9.51 35.34 30.90
C GLU A 172 8.34 36.29 30.62
N LEU A 173 7.15 35.77 30.27
CA LEU A 173 5.93 36.57 30.11
C LEU A 173 5.54 37.26 31.42
N ALA A 174 5.76 36.61 32.57
CA ALA A 174 5.52 37.17 33.90
C ALA A 174 6.44 38.35 34.27
N THR A 175 7.54 38.57 33.56
CA THR A 175 8.41 39.75 33.74
C THR A 175 7.99 40.97 32.91
N ASN A 176 7.17 40.79 31.88
CA ASN A 176 6.77 41.88 30.98
C ASN A 176 5.59 42.68 31.58
N GLN A 177 5.90 43.74 32.32
CA GLN A 177 4.91 44.61 32.96
C GLN A 177 3.86 45.18 31.99
N THR A 178 4.25 45.58 30.77
CA THR A 178 3.33 46.10 29.77
C THR A 178 2.30 45.04 29.35
N LEU A 179 2.75 43.80 29.10
CA LEU A 179 1.87 42.67 28.79
C LEU A 179 0.90 42.37 29.94
N LEU A 180 1.34 42.46 31.20
CA LEU A 180 0.47 42.29 32.36
C LEU A 180 -0.62 43.36 32.42
N GLU A 181 -0.29 44.62 32.11
CA GLU A 181 -1.24 45.74 32.08
C GLU A 181 -2.25 45.58 30.93
N GLU A 182 -1.79 45.24 29.72
CA GLU A 182 -2.64 44.89 28.58
C GLU A 182 -3.58 43.72 28.90
N MET A 183 -3.10 42.67 29.58
CA MET A 183 -3.92 41.52 29.98
C MET A 183 -5.00 41.88 31.00
N VAL A 184 -4.72 42.79 31.94
CA VAL A 184 -5.73 43.34 32.88
C VAL A 184 -6.74 44.24 32.13
N GLN A 185 -6.27 45.02 31.14
CA GLN A 185 -7.13 45.87 30.32
C GLN A 185 -8.06 45.06 29.42
N ALA A 186 -7.57 43.98 28.79
CA ALA A 186 -8.35 43.08 27.94
C ALA A 186 -9.54 42.41 28.66
N CYS A 187 -9.46 42.28 29.98
CA CYS A 187 -10.55 41.79 30.83
C CYS A 187 -11.53 42.89 31.30
N SER A 188 -11.13 44.16 31.22
CA SER A 188 -11.87 45.32 31.72
C SER A 188 -12.95 45.78 30.71
N ILE A 189 -13.93 46.56 31.18
CA ILE A 189 -14.90 47.26 30.32
C ILE A 189 -14.42 48.70 30.17
N ASN A 190 -14.20 49.18 28.95
CA ASN A 190 -13.68 50.53 28.71
C ASN A 190 -14.79 51.58 28.50
N ASP A 191 -15.98 51.17 28.02
CA ASP A 191 -16.93 52.09 27.36
C ASP A 191 -18.10 52.57 28.24
N VAL A 192 -18.26 52.07 29.46
CA VAL A 192 -19.35 52.51 30.36
C VAL A 192 -18.81 53.51 31.37
N VAL A 193 -19.01 54.79 31.08
CA VAL A 193 -18.82 55.90 32.03
C VAL A 193 -19.93 55.84 33.08
N VAL A 194 -19.75 55.00 34.10
CA VAL A 194 -20.52 55.00 35.34
C VAL A 194 -19.86 55.99 36.31
N ASP A 195 -20.64 56.87 36.93
CA ASP A 195 -20.13 57.87 37.87
C ASP A 195 -19.50 57.23 39.12
N ASP A 196 -18.16 57.35 39.24
CA ASP A 196 -17.25 57.14 40.38
C ASP A 196 -17.33 55.88 41.27
N ASP A 197 -18.44 55.14 41.35
CA ASP A 197 -18.55 53.91 42.14
C ASP A 197 -17.75 52.78 41.49
N ALA A 198 -16.58 52.49 42.07
CA ALA A 198 -15.53 51.63 41.53
C ALA A 198 -16.06 50.27 41.03
N SER A 199 -16.24 50.15 39.72
CA SER A 199 -16.64 48.91 39.06
C SER A 199 -15.53 47.87 39.22
N THR A 200 -15.74 46.96 40.19
CA THR A 200 -14.71 46.04 40.65
C THR A 200 -14.25 45.11 39.54
N LYS A 201 -12.95 45.08 39.28
CA LYS A 201 -12.31 44.22 38.27
C LYS A 201 -12.28 42.76 38.76
N ILE A 202 -13.43 42.14 38.96
CA ILE A 202 -13.55 40.75 39.45
C ILE A 202 -13.14 39.78 38.35
N PHE A 203 -12.34 38.75 38.68
CA PHE A 203 -12.03 37.64 37.78
C PHE A 203 -13.20 36.64 37.75
N ASP A 204 -14.16 36.96 36.90
CA ASP A 204 -15.37 36.17 36.64
C ASP A 204 -15.33 35.52 35.23
N VAL A 205 -16.39 34.78 34.89
CA VAL A 205 -16.52 34.13 33.58
C VAL A 205 -16.52 35.14 32.43
N LYS A 206 -17.09 36.34 32.62
CA LYS A 206 -17.22 37.35 31.57
C LYS A 206 -15.91 38.09 31.30
N SER A 207 -15.24 38.56 32.33
CA SER A 207 -13.91 39.19 32.23
C SER A 207 -12.87 38.23 31.65
N PHE A 208 -12.88 36.94 32.02
CA PHE A 208 -12.06 35.93 31.37
C PHE A 208 -12.46 35.72 29.89
N GLY A 209 -13.77 35.65 29.60
CA GLY A 209 -14.28 35.61 28.23
C GLY A 209 -13.83 36.79 27.35
N ARG A 210 -13.80 38.01 27.92
CA ARG A 210 -13.24 39.20 27.27
C ARG A 210 -11.75 39.07 27.02
N GLY A 211 -10.96 38.72 28.05
CA GLY A 211 -9.50 38.57 27.93
C GLY A 211 -9.07 37.57 26.85
N LEU A 212 -9.89 36.55 26.59
CA LEU A 212 -9.67 35.54 25.54
C LEU A 212 -10.04 36.00 24.11
N THR A 213 -10.82 37.07 23.95
CA THR A 213 -11.52 37.39 22.69
C THR A 213 -11.57 38.88 22.29
N SER A 214 -11.15 39.81 23.16
CA SER A 214 -11.15 41.26 22.92
C SER A 214 -10.41 41.65 21.64
N ASP A 215 -9.35 40.91 21.33
CA ASP A 215 -8.44 41.05 20.20
C ASP A 215 -8.84 40.22 18.97
N ALA A 216 -9.92 39.44 19.04
CA ALA A 216 -10.40 38.55 17.99
C ALA A 216 -11.76 38.97 17.39
N ARG A 217 -12.34 40.08 17.87
CA ARG A 217 -13.68 40.58 17.51
C ARG A 217 -13.93 40.81 16.01
N LEU A 218 -12.88 40.92 15.20
CA LEU A 218 -12.98 41.08 13.74
C LEU A 218 -13.36 39.77 13.01
N TYR A 219 -13.30 38.61 13.67
CA TYR A 219 -13.67 37.32 13.07
C TYR A 219 -15.19 37.12 13.04
N ASP A 220 -15.78 37.16 11.84
CA ASP A 220 -17.22 36.95 11.65
C ASP A 220 -17.60 35.47 11.76
N LEU A 221 -18.30 35.11 12.84
CA LEU A 221 -18.80 33.76 13.10
C LEU A 221 -19.74 33.22 12.01
N ARG A 222 -20.36 34.08 11.20
CA ARG A 222 -21.23 33.66 10.09
C ARG A 222 -20.44 32.93 8.98
N ASN A 223 -19.13 33.16 8.89
CA ASN A 223 -18.26 32.53 7.89
C ASN A 223 -18.16 31.01 8.06
N GLU A 224 -18.40 30.46 9.26
CA GLU A 224 -18.58 28.99 9.47
C GLU A 224 -19.77 28.41 8.68
N THR A 225 -20.72 29.25 8.26
CA THR A 225 -21.96 28.84 7.56
C THR A 225 -22.07 29.34 6.11
N ARG A 226 -21.25 30.32 5.70
CA ARG A 226 -21.27 30.90 4.35
C ARG A 226 -20.63 29.93 3.34
N GLN A 227 -21.34 29.63 2.24
CA GLN A 227 -20.75 28.97 1.08
C GLN A 227 -19.91 29.99 0.31
N SER A 228 -18.62 30.02 0.64
CA SER A 228 -17.61 30.97 0.19
C SER A 228 -16.24 30.36 0.46
N SER A 229 -15.23 30.75 -0.30
CA SER A 229 -13.84 30.47 0.07
C SER A 229 -13.39 31.35 1.23
N ILE A 230 -12.35 30.91 1.93
CA ILE A 230 -11.71 31.66 3.02
C ILE A 230 -11.14 33.01 2.52
N ILE A 231 -10.71 33.08 1.26
CA ILE A 231 -10.25 34.34 0.65
C ILE A 231 -11.42 35.31 0.45
N GLU A 232 -12.58 34.85 -0.03
CA GLU A 232 -13.75 35.72 -0.22
C GLU A 232 -14.29 36.23 1.10
N ASP A 233 -14.38 35.37 2.12
CA ASP A 233 -14.74 35.76 3.49
C ASP A 233 -13.82 36.84 4.04
N ILE A 234 -12.50 36.70 3.83
CA ILE A 234 -11.52 37.60 4.45
C ILE A 234 -11.32 38.89 3.64
N PHE A 235 -11.52 38.91 2.31
CA PHE A 235 -11.22 40.08 1.49
C PHE A 235 -12.43 40.77 0.83
N ASN A 236 -13.54 40.08 0.53
CA ASN A 236 -14.64 40.66 -0.28
C ASN A 236 -15.76 41.37 0.51
N HIS A 237 -15.57 41.65 1.81
CA HIS A 237 -16.58 42.28 2.68
C HIS A 237 -17.06 43.71 2.24
N GLY A 238 -16.47 44.33 1.22
CA GLY A 238 -16.71 45.75 0.89
C GLY A 238 -17.94 46.09 0.03
N CYS A 239 -18.59 45.11 -0.63
CA CYS A 239 -19.53 45.43 -1.71
C CYS A 239 -21.04 45.37 -1.37
N GLU A 240 -21.45 44.66 -0.32
CA GLU A 240 -22.88 44.34 -0.11
C GLU A 240 -23.69 45.45 0.58
N ASN A 241 -23.06 46.31 1.38
CA ASN A 241 -23.78 47.29 2.23
C ASN A 241 -24.09 48.65 1.56
N SER A 242 -23.50 48.97 0.41
CA SER A 242 -23.53 50.35 -0.13
C SER A 242 -24.85 50.77 -0.78
N ASN A 243 -25.73 49.83 -1.15
CA ASN A 243 -26.90 50.09 -2.01
C ASN A 243 -28.27 50.02 -1.29
N SER A 244 -28.34 49.62 -0.02
CA SER A 244 -29.62 49.39 0.68
C SER A 244 -30.41 50.67 1.04
N ASN A 245 -29.76 51.83 1.03
CA ASN A 245 -30.40 53.14 1.30
C ASN A 245 -30.86 53.90 0.03
N SER A 246 -30.83 53.27 -1.15
CA SER A 246 -31.19 53.93 -2.41
C SER A 246 -32.67 53.74 -2.78
N ASN A 247 -33.41 54.86 -2.80
CA ASN A 247 -34.70 55.04 -3.48
C ASN A 247 -35.88 54.17 -3.03
N ASN A 248 -36.49 54.56 -1.90
CA ASN A 248 -37.91 54.33 -1.64
C ASN A 248 -38.76 55.29 -2.51
N THR A 249 -38.65 55.21 -3.84
CA THR A 249 -39.17 56.20 -4.79
C THR A 249 -40.05 55.56 -5.87
N SER A 250 -41.37 55.76 -5.74
CA SER A 250 -42.40 55.20 -6.64
C SER A 250 -42.22 55.57 -8.12
N ARG A 251 -42.30 54.56 -9.02
CA ARG A 251 -43.16 54.65 -10.22
C ARG A 251 -43.44 53.30 -10.91
N ASN A 252 -44.62 53.24 -11.55
CA ASN A 252 -45.04 52.14 -12.41
C ASN A 252 -44.37 52.21 -13.79
N SER A 253 -43.97 51.06 -14.34
CA SER A 253 -44.36 50.65 -15.70
C SER A 253 -44.06 49.16 -15.95
N LYS A 254 -44.89 48.52 -16.79
CA LYS A 254 -44.58 47.24 -17.44
C LYS A 254 -44.04 47.53 -18.84
N THR A 255 -42.87 47.02 -19.23
CA THR A 255 -42.68 46.44 -20.57
C THR A 255 -41.38 45.63 -20.72
N SER A 256 -41.46 44.65 -21.64
CA SER A 256 -40.39 44.09 -22.49
C SER A 256 -39.24 43.29 -21.89
N GLU A 257 -39.02 42.14 -22.53
CA GLU A 257 -37.79 41.35 -22.52
C GLU A 257 -36.70 41.98 -23.43
N ASN A 258 -35.58 41.26 -23.59
CA ASN A 258 -34.51 41.43 -24.59
C ASN A 258 -33.42 42.50 -24.34
N ALA A 259 -32.44 42.16 -23.48
CA ALA A 259 -31.09 42.75 -23.52
C ALA A 259 -30.02 41.84 -22.89
N THR A 260 -29.52 40.82 -23.61
CA THR A 260 -28.41 39.94 -23.16
C THR A 260 -27.41 39.64 -24.29
N SER A 261 -26.91 40.69 -24.96
CA SER A 261 -25.87 40.54 -26.01
C SER A 261 -25.03 41.82 -26.21
N SER A 262 -24.41 42.34 -25.14
CA SER A 262 -23.53 43.52 -25.24
C SER A 262 -22.40 43.63 -24.20
N LEU A 263 -22.16 42.61 -23.36
CA LEU A 263 -21.22 42.74 -22.24
C LEU A 263 -19.73 42.56 -22.64
N ASP A 264 -19.46 41.81 -23.71
CA ASP A 264 -18.09 41.47 -24.14
C ASP A 264 -17.32 42.62 -24.83
N VAL A 265 -17.95 43.78 -25.06
CA VAL A 265 -17.34 44.92 -25.78
C VAL A 265 -16.80 46.01 -24.83
N GLN A 266 -17.26 46.08 -23.58
CA GLN A 266 -16.82 47.12 -22.64
C GLN A 266 -15.56 46.74 -21.84
N LEU A 267 -15.20 45.46 -21.75
CA LEU A 267 -14.06 45.03 -20.94
C LEU A 267 -12.70 45.48 -21.51
N GLY A 268 -12.59 45.58 -22.85
CA GLY A 268 -11.34 46.00 -23.52
C GLY A 268 -10.98 47.48 -23.37
N ALA A 269 -11.95 48.35 -23.06
CA ALA A 269 -11.70 49.79 -22.94
C ALA A 269 -11.00 50.19 -21.63
N LEU A 270 -11.25 49.44 -20.54
CA LEU A 270 -10.68 49.72 -19.21
C LEU A 270 -9.22 49.30 -19.09
N GLU A 271 -8.76 48.36 -19.93
CA GLU A 271 -7.37 47.87 -19.90
C GLU A 271 -6.37 48.85 -20.56
N GLU A 272 -6.81 49.68 -21.51
CA GLU A 272 -5.96 50.77 -22.04
C GLU A 272 -5.81 51.94 -21.05
N GLU A 273 -6.89 52.35 -20.37
CA GLU A 273 -6.85 53.47 -19.42
C GLU A 273 -5.95 53.16 -18.20
N ALA A 274 -6.03 51.94 -17.68
CA ALA A 274 -5.13 51.45 -16.62
C ALA A 274 -3.64 51.46 -17.03
N ASN A 275 -3.33 51.22 -18.30
CA ASN A 275 -1.96 51.25 -18.82
C ASN A 275 -1.44 52.68 -19.07
N GLN A 276 -2.32 53.67 -19.25
CA GLN A 276 -1.91 55.07 -19.43
C GLN A 276 -1.49 55.73 -18.10
N ILE A 277 -2.18 55.42 -17.00
CA ILE A 277 -1.83 55.94 -15.66
C ILE A 277 -0.45 55.44 -15.20
N ARG A 278 -0.08 54.20 -15.55
CA ARG A 278 1.15 53.52 -15.08
C ARG A 278 2.47 54.07 -15.65
N ARG A 279 2.44 55.11 -16.50
CA ARG A 279 3.64 55.73 -17.12
C ARG A 279 4.03 57.10 -16.55
N SER A 280 3.30 57.63 -15.57
CA SER A 280 3.35 59.07 -15.21
C SER A 280 3.99 59.39 -13.86
N THR A 281 4.76 58.47 -13.26
CA THR A 281 5.23 58.60 -11.86
C THR A 281 6.72 58.29 -11.69
N THR A 282 7.59 59.11 -12.27
CA THR A 282 9.04 59.12 -11.95
C THR A 282 9.61 60.53 -12.06
N THR A 283 9.23 61.41 -11.12
CA THR A 283 9.79 62.75 -11.02
C THR A 283 10.18 63.06 -9.58
N THR A 284 11.40 63.55 -9.42
CA THR A 284 12.09 63.98 -8.20
C THR A 284 11.26 64.87 -7.28
N THR A 285 11.42 64.72 -5.97
CA THR A 285 11.10 65.78 -4.99
C THR A 285 12.20 65.84 -3.93
N THR A 286 12.89 66.97 -3.85
CA THR A 286 13.91 67.27 -2.84
C THR A 286 13.28 67.82 -1.56
N THR A 287 13.92 67.58 -0.42
CA THR A 287 13.52 68.13 0.88
C THR A 287 13.75 69.64 0.98
N SER A 288 12.69 70.38 1.24
CA SER A 288 12.70 71.59 2.07
C SER A 288 11.32 71.75 2.70
N GLY A 289 11.24 72.09 3.99
CA GLY A 289 10.00 72.03 4.76
C GLY A 289 9.42 73.41 5.09
N ASN A 290 8.15 73.42 5.50
CA ASN A 290 7.66 74.37 6.48
C ASN A 290 6.45 73.80 7.23
N GLY A 291 6.26 74.18 8.49
CA GLY A 291 5.20 73.64 9.34
C GLY A 291 3.85 74.33 9.17
N SER A 292 2.76 73.58 9.37
CA SER A 292 1.42 74.14 9.62
C SER A 292 0.59 73.14 10.42
N ASN A 293 -0.02 73.58 11.53
CA ASN A 293 -0.96 72.78 12.29
C ASN A 293 -2.32 72.77 11.58
N ASN A 294 -2.85 71.58 11.29
CA ASN A 294 -4.25 71.37 10.94
C ASN A 294 -4.73 70.05 11.54
N ASN A 295 -5.87 70.08 12.24
CA ASN A 295 -6.55 68.87 12.69
C ASN A 295 -7.17 68.17 11.48
N SER A 296 -6.48 67.19 10.90
CA SER A 296 -7.11 66.20 10.02
C SER A 296 -7.87 65.18 10.87
N ASN A 297 -9.16 64.99 10.57
CA ASN A 297 -9.83 63.76 10.99
C ASN A 297 -9.17 62.60 10.24
N ASN A 298 -8.29 61.87 10.93
CA ASN A 298 -7.58 60.72 10.37
C ASN A 298 -8.55 59.54 10.20
N ASN A 299 -9.33 59.58 9.12
CA ASN A 299 -9.97 58.41 8.55
C ASN A 299 -8.86 57.48 8.03
N ASN A 300 -8.30 56.65 8.92
CA ASN A 300 -7.22 55.72 8.61
C ASN A 300 -7.68 54.71 7.55
N SER A 301 -7.37 55.00 6.28
CA SER A 301 -7.68 54.13 5.15
C SER A 301 -6.77 52.90 5.19
N VAL A 302 -7.31 51.77 5.67
CA VAL A 302 -6.59 50.49 5.79
C VAL A 302 -6.04 50.06 4.42
N THR A 303 -4.72 50.07 4.27
CA THR A 303 -4.01 49.79 3.02
C THR A 303 -3.88 48.29 2.78
N THR A 304 -4.62 47.76 1.80
CA THR A 304 -4.59 46.34 1.43
C THR A 304 -3.50 46.02 0.40
N LYS A 305 -2.75 44.92 0.60
CA LYS A 305 -1.71 44.40 -0.30
C LYS A 305 -2.25 43.39 -1.34
N GLU A 306 -1.54 43.24 -2.46
CA GLU A 306 -1.86 42.34 -3.59
C GLU A 306 -0.91 41.11 -3.66
N VAL A 307 -1.22 40.09 -4.49
CA VAL A 307 -0.87 38.68 -4.25
C VAL A 307 -0.53 37.89 -5.54
N GLN A 308 0.47 36.97 -5.54
CA GLN A 308 0.90 36.18 -6.73
C GLN A 308 1.41 34.74 -6.43
N ARG A 309 1.08 33.78 -7.32
CA ARG A 309 1.08 32.32 -7.08
C ARG A 309 1.78 31.47 -8.18
N ILE A 310 2.46 30.37 -7.82
CA ILE A 310 3.27 29.49 -8.73
C ILE A 310 3.11 27.98 -8.37
N TYR A 311 3.49 27.03 -9.25
CA TYR A 311 3.33 25.55 -9.12
C TYR A 311 4.51 24.75 -9.75
N THR A 312 4.93 23.59 -9.17
CA THR A 312 5.74 22.50 -9.81
C THR A 312 5.66 21.16 -9.02
N ALA A 313 6.21 20.04 -9.57
CA ALA A 313 6.38 18.73 -8.91
C ALA A 313 7.53 17.88 -9.54
N PRO A 314 8.42 17.17 -8.78
CA PRO A 314 9.49 16.28 -9.30
C PRO A 314 9.14 14.77 -9.60
N ALA A 315 9.95 13.76 -9.19
CA ALA A 315 9.80 12.36 -9.65
C ALA A 315 10.49 11.22 -8.82
N ILE A 316 10.45 10.02 -9.43
CA ILE A 316 10.62 8.61 -8.99
C ILE A 316 12.06 8.25 -8.49
N ASP A 317 12.24 7.00 -8.07
CA ASP A 317 13.48 6.22 -7.83
C ASP A 317 14.70 6.84 -7.14
N MET A 318 15.20 6.06 -6.19
CA MET A 318 16.61 5.66 -6.22
C MET A 318 16.69 4.15 -5.92
N ILE A 319 17.40 3.38 -6.74
CA ILE A 319 18.71 2.72 -6.47
C ILE A 319 18.89 1.80 -5.23
N ALA A 320 18.85 0.49 -5.49
CA ALA A 320 19.78 -0.60 -5.08
C ALA A 320 20.52 -0.62 -3.71
N GLY A 321 20.74 -1.84 -3.18
CA GLY A 321 21.86 -2.16 -2.28
C GLY A 321 21.56 -3.20 -1.18
N THR A 322 22.53 -3.97 -0.66
CA THR A 322 23.90 -4.31 -1.13
C THR A 322 24.30 -5.70 -0.59
N TYR A 323 25.03 -6.51 -1.37
CA TYR A 323 25.65 -7.79 -0.97
C TYR A 323 26.71 -8.15 -2.02
N ARG A 324 27.91 -8.63 -1.64
CA ARG A 324 29.07 -8.63 -2.57
C ARG A 324 29.10 -9.75 -3.63
N SER A 325 28.61 -10.96 -3.31
CA SER A 325 28.04 -11.89 -4.30
C SER A 325 27.28 -13.00 -3.56
N LYS A 326 25.96 -13.12 -3.79
CA LYS A 326 25.16 -14.24 -3.28
C LYS A 326 25.22 -15.47 -4.18
N ALA A 327 25.78 -15.34 -5.40
CA ALA A 327 25.65 -16.33 -6.46
C ALA A 327 26.43 -17.64 -6.18
N LEU A 328 27.63 -17.57 -5.61
CA LEU A 328 28.49 -18.76 -5.50
C LEU A 328 27.94 -19.81 -4.50
N ILE A 329 27.35 -19.37 -3.38
CA ILE A 329 26.60 -20.27 -2.47
C ILE A 329 25.39 -20.87 -3.18
N VAL A 330 24.65 -20.06 -3.96
CA VAL A 330 23.50 -20.52 -4.72
C VAL A 330 23.91 -21.56 -5.78
N ILE A 331 25.06 -21.41 -6.44
CA ILE A 331 25.51 -22.36 -7.46
C ILE A 331 26.02 -23.68 -6.86
N LEU A 332 26.67 -23.66 -5.67
CA LEU A 332 26.99 -24.90 -4.93
C LEU A 332 25.71 -25.68 -4.56
N TRP A 333 24.67 -24.95 -4.12
CA TRP A 333 23.35 -25.51 -3.86
C TRP A 333 22.69 -26.06 -5.12
N LEU A 334 22.66 -25.31 -6.22
CA LEU A 334 22.10 -25.76 -7.50
C LEU A 334 22.81 -27.00 -8.03
N SER A 335 24.14 -27.05 -7.99
CA SER A 335 24.93 -28.22 -8.38
C SER A 335 24.54 -29.47 -7.59
N THR A 336 24.45 -29.36 -6.26
CA THR A 336 24.06 -30.46 -5.38
C THR A 336 22.61 -30.90 -5.62
N VAL A 337 21.69 -29.94 -5.80
CA VAL A 337 20.27 -30.21 -6.06
C VAL A 337 20.08 -30.88 -7.42
N PHE A 338 20.61 -30.33 -8.51
CA PHE A 338 20.47 -30.91 -9.85
C PHE A 338 21.13 -32.29 -9.96
N GLY A 339 22.30 -32.50 -9.35
CA GLY A 339 22.96 -33.80 -9.32
C GLY A 339 22.13 -34.88 -8.63
N LEU A 340 21.55 -34.57 -7.46
CA LEU A 340 20.68 -35.50 -6.73
C LEU A 340 19.32 -35.71 -7.38
N PHE A 341 18.72 -34.66 -7.97
CA PHE A 341 17.44 -34.75 -8.68
C PHE A 341 17.57 -35.60 -9.95
N SER A 342 18.66 -35.43 -10.70
CA SER A 342 19.03 -36.29 -11.83
C SER A 342 19.17 -37.76 -11.38
N LEU A 343 19.92 -38.03 -10.30
CA LEU A 343 20.10 -39.39 -9.77
C LEU A 343 18.78 -40.07 -9.34
N ALA A 344 17.91 -39.33 -8.66
CA ALA A 344 16.62 -39.84 -8.16
C ALA A 344 15.55 -40.01 -9.26
N TRP A 345 15.68 -39.30 -10.38
CA TRP A 345 14.76 -39.38 -11.52
C TRP A 345 15.18 -40.46 -12.53
N ILE A 346 16.49 -40.57 -12.82
CA ILE A 346 17.05 -41.55 -13.76
C ILE A 346 16.92 -42.97 -13.21
N ARG A 347 17.38 -43.19 -11.97
CA ARG A 347 17.41 -44.52 -11.37
C ARG A 347 16.14 -44.71 -10.57
N ASN A 348 15.18 -45.45 -11.12
CA ASN A 348 13.93 -45.84 -10.45
C ASN A 348 14.13 -47.18 -9.71
N PRO A 349 14.68 -47.19 -8.47
CA PRO A 349 15.53 -48.29 -8.01
C PRO A 349 14.76 -49.50 -7.47
N LEU A 350 13.43 -49.41 -7.40
CA LEU A 350 12.55 -50.46 -6.87
C LEU A 350 11.72 -51.16 -7.96
N GLY A 351 11.89 -50.81 -9.24
CA GLY A 351 11.04 -51.35 -10.30
C GLY A 351 9.59 -50.89 -10.21
N LEU A 352 9.33 -49.68 -9.69
CA LEU A 352 7.96 -49.12 -9.52
C LEU A 352 7.19 -49.02 -10.85
N LYS A 353 7.87 -48.99 -12.01
CA LYS A 353 7.26 -49.17 -13.34
C LYS A 353 6.38 -50.42 -13.39
N ASN A 354 6.79 -51.52 -12.77
CA ASN A 354 6.07 -52.81 -12.81
C ASN A 354 4.77 -52.76 -11.99
N ILE A 355 4.74 -51.97 -10.90
CA ILE A 355 3.52 -51.76 -10.09
C ILE A 355 2.56 -50.82 -10.83
N GLY A 356 3.08 -49.79 -11.50
CA GLY A 356 2.28 -48.94 -12.39
C GLY A 356 1.69 -49.71 -13.58
N ALA A 357 2.49 -50.57 -14.21
CA ALA A 357 2.03 -51.48 -15.27
C ALA A 357 0.94 -52.43 -14.76
N LYS A 358 1.11 -53.05 -13.59
CA LYS A 358 0.10 -53.95 -13.02
C LYS A 358 -1.20 -53.23 -12.59
N CYS A 359 -1.10 -51.94 -12.23
CA CYS A 359 -2.26 -51.07 -12.00
C CYS A 359 -3.03 -50.79 -13.31
N LYS A 360 -2.33 -50.57 -14.43
CA LYS A 360 -2.95 -50.48 -15.77
C LYS A 360 -3.55 -51.81 -16.23
N GLU A 361 -2.82 -52.92 -16.05
CA GLU A 361 -3.23 -54.30 -16.39
C GLU A 361 -4.58 -54.68 -15.76
N LEU A 362 -4.83 -54.23 -14.51
CA LEU A 362 -6.05 -54.56 -13.76
C LEU A 362 -7.28 -53.71 -14.13
N HIS A 363 -7.11 -52.48 -14.63
CA HIS A 363 -8.23 -51.52 -14.84
C HIS A 363 -8.38 -51.03 -16.29
N GLY A 364 -7.42 -51.31 -17.18
CA GLY A 364 -7.42 -50.82 -18.55
C GLY A 364 -6.94 -49.37 -18.68
N GLU A 365 -6.28 -49.06 -19.80
CA GLU A 365 -5.40 -47.88 -19.90
C GLU A 365 -6.10 -46.53 -20.16
N GLN A 366 -7.27 -46.52 -20.79
CA GLN A 366 -7.95 -45.27 -21.21
C GLN A 366 -9.37 -45.05 -20.68
N ARG A 367 -10.16 -46.09 -20.37
CA ARG A 367 -11.54 -45.90 -19.87
C ARG A 367 -11.65 -45.70 -18.36
N SER A 368 -10.71 -46.25 -17.59
CA SER A 368 -10.80 -46.34 -16.13
C SER A 368 -10.90 -44.98 -15.42
N ILE A 369 -10.05 -44.00 -15.75
CA ILE A 369 -9.85 -42.81 -14.89
C ILE A 369 -11.05 -41.83 -14.87
N THR A 370 -12.00 -41.94 -15.79
CA THR A 370 -13.26 -41.15 -15.78
C THR A 370 -14.51 -41.96 -15.47
N GLU A 371 -14.47 -43.29 -15.57
CA GLU A 371 -15.65 -44.18 -15.42
C GLU A 371 -15.54 -45.13 -14.21
N ASP A 372 -14.33 -45.47 -13.77
CA ASP A 372 -14.00 -46.36 -12.66
C ASP A 372 -13.29 -45.63 -11.51
N VAL A 373 -13.88 -45.70 -10.32
CA VAL A 373 -13.37 -45.07 -9.10
C VAL A 373 -12.18 -45.84 -8.52
N ASP A 374 -12.09 -47.16 -8.73
CA ASP A 374 -11.04 -47.98 -8.14
C ASP A 374 -9.69 -47.81 -8.86
N GLY A 375 -9.70 -47.63 -10.19
CA GLY A 375 -8.52 -47.23 -10.96
C GLY A 375 -7.91 -45.90 -10.46
N ILE A 376 -8.75 -44.93 -10.07
CA ILE A 376 -8.30 -43.67 -9.45
C ILE A 376 -7.59 -43.95 -8.12
N PHE A 377 -8.17 -44.78 -7.24
CA PHE A 377 -7.54 -45.13 -5.96
C PHE A 377 -6.20 -45.87 -6.13
N CYS A 378 -6.12 -46.79 -7.11
CA CYS A 378 -4.87 -47.47 -7.46
C CYS A 378 -3.77 -46.47 -7.88
N ALA A 379 -4.10 -45.52 -8.78
CA ALA A 379 -3.17 -44.49 -9.22
C ALA A 379 -2.72 -43.54 -8.09
N VAL A 380 -3.61 -43.17 -7.16
CA VAL A 380 -3.25 -42.40 -5.95
C VAL A 380 -2.25 -43.18 -5.07
N GLY A 381 -2.49 -44.48 -4.86
CA GLY A 381 -1.64 -45.36 -4.04
C GLY A 381 -0.21 -45.48 -4.54
N VAL A 382 -0.01 -45.72 -5.84
CA VAL A 382 1.32 -45.84 -6.47
C VAL A 382 2.10 -44.52 -6.38
N ASN A 383 1.43 -43.38 -6.54
CA ASN A 383 2.04 -42.06 -6.38
C ASN A 383 2.52 -41.82 -4.93
N ILE A 384 1.70 -42.15 -3.93
CA ILE A 384 2.08 -42.00 -2.51
C ILE A 384 3.32 -42.83 -2.16
N LEU A 385 3.37 -44.10 -2.60
CA LEU A 385 4.52 -44.99 -2.37
C LEU A 385 5.80 -44.48 -3.04
N THR A 386 5.70 -43.98 -4.27
CA THR A 386 6.84 -43.42 -5.01
C THR A 386 7.44 -42.20 -4.30
N LEU A 387 6.59 -41.27 -3.83
CA LEU A 387 7.01 -40.08 -3.10
C LEU A 387 7.68 -40.40 -1.75
N LEU A 388 7.23 -41.46 -1.06
CA LEU A 388 7.83 -41.94 0.21
C LEU A 388 9.26 -42.46 0.02
N PHE A 389 9.52 -43.16 -1.09
CA PHE A 389 10.85 -43.69 -1.37
C PHE A 389 11.85 -42.58 -1.76
N ILE A 390 11.44 -41.66 -2.64
CA ILE A 390 12.27 -40.51 -3.05
C ILE A 390 12.68 -39.67 -1.83
N PHE A 391 11.74 -39.42 -0.91
CA PHE A 391 12.00 -38.75 0.38
C PHE A 391 13.14 -39.42 1.17
N ALA A 392 13.13 -40.75 1.29
CA ALA A 392 14.17 -41.48 2.05
C ALA A 392 15.55 -41.38 1.41
N MET A 393 15.63 -41.45 0.07
CA MET A 393 16.87 -41.29 -0.71
C MET A 393 17.52 -39.92 -0.51
N PHE A 394 16.75 -38.83 -0.66
CA PHE A 394 17.26 -37.46 -0.46
C PHE A 394 17.79 -37.24 0.96
N CYS A 395 17.14 -37.81 1.98
CA CYS A 395 17.58 -37.73 3.37
C CYS A 395 18.96 -38.35 3.62
N CYS A 396 19.34 -39.39 2.88
CA CYS A 396 20.61 -40.10 3.10
C CYS A 396 21.79 -39.45 2.35
N LEU A 397 21.59 -39.09 1.08
CA LEU A 397 22.69 -38.61 0.23
C LEU A 397 23.15 -37.19 0.56
N GLY A 398 22.21 -36.26 0.79
CA GLY A 398 22.54 -34.85 0.99
C GLY A 398 23.33 -34.57 2.29
N VAL A 399 23.09 -35.37 3.33
CA VAL A 399 23.87 -35.40 4.59
C VAL A 399 25.36 -35.55 4.31
N THR A 400 25.71 -36.35 3.31
CA THR A 400 27.09 -36.71 2.96
C THR A 400 27.79 -35.60 2.17
N ILE A 401 27.09 -34.93 1.25
CA ILE A 401 27.71 -33.97 0.31
C ILE A 401 27.98 -32.61 1.00
N ILE A 402 26.97 -32.01 1.63
CA ILE A 402 27.12 -30.66 2.22
C ILE A 402 28.00 -30.66 3.49
N GLY A 403 28.12 -31.81 4.17
CA GLY A 403 29.06 -32.01 5.27
C GLY A 403 30.53 -31.90 4.85
N LEU A 404 30.86 -32.24 3.60
CA LEU A 404 32.23 -32.19 3.05
C LEU A 404 32.51 -30.87 2.31
N GLY A 405 31.51 -30.32 1.60
CA GLY A 405 31.69 -29.14 0.72
C GLY A 405 31.96 -27.80 1.43
N ASN A 406 31.78 -27.69 2.76
CA ASN A 406 32.06 -26.46 3.52
C ASN A 406 33.54 -26.28 3.94
N ILE A 407 34.42 -27.24 3.62
CA ILE A 407 35.83 -27.19 4.00
C ILE A 407 36.57 -26.12 3.16
N GLY A 408 36.69 -24.91 3.71
CA GLY A 408 37.51 -23.83 3.19
C GLY A 408 36.90 -22.42 3.30
N ASN A 409 35.58 -22.30 3.46
CA ASN A 409 34.86 -21.03 3.36
C ASN A 409 34.71 -20.28 4.71
N TYR A 410 35.77 -20.24 5.51
CA TYR A 410 35.81 -19.45 6.75
C TYR A 410 36.34 -18.03 6.50
N ASN A 411 35.73 -17.04 7.15
CA ASN A 411 36.06 -15.63 7.00
C ASN A 411 37.40 -15.27 7.65
N MET A 412 38.51 -15.53 6.94
CA MET A 412 39.85 -15.06 7.31
C MET A 412 40.14 -13.71 6.64
N GLN A 413 40.73 -12.79 7.38
CA GLN A 413 40.93 -11.39 6.96
C GLN A 413 42.04 -11.23 5.90
N GLU A 414 42.83 -12.27 5.64
CA GLU A 414 43.76 -12.36 4.51
C GLU A 414 43.09 -13.12 3.34
N PRO A 415 43.03 -12.55 2.12
CA PRO A 415 42.42 -13.21 0.96
C PRO A 415 43.30 -14.34 0.39
N ARG A 416 43.33 -15.47 1.11
CA ARG A 416 44.08 -16.68 0.73
C ARG A 416 43.38 -17.43 -0.40
N TRP A 417 43.68 -17.00 -1.62
CA TRP A 417 43.12 -17.50 -2.89
C TRP A 417 43.20 -19.03 -3.12
N TYR A 418 44.02 -19.76 -2.36
CA TYR A 418 44.12 -21.23 -2.43
C TYR A 418 43.04 -21.99 -1.63
N LEU A 419 42.38 -21.37 -0.65
CA LEU A 419 41.31 -22.03 0.12
C LEU A 419 40.06 -22.33 -0.73
N PRO A 420 39.59 -21.41 -1.60
CA PRO A 420 38.61 -21.74 -2.65
C PRO A 420 39.06 -22.90 -3.56
N LEU A 421 40.36 -23.05 -3.80
CA LEU A 421 40.93 -24.07 -4.69
C LEU A 421 40.85 -25.48 -4.06
N ILE A 422 41.01 -25.61 -2.74
CA ILE A 422 40.75 -26.88 -2.01
C ILE A 422 39.26 -27.26 -2.11
N GLY A 423 38.35 -26.28 -1.98
CA GLY A 423 36.93 -26.48 -2.22
C GLY A 423 36.66 -27.04 -3.62
N CYS A 424 37.24 -26.42 -4.65
CA CYS A 424 37.17 -26.91 -6.04
C CYS A 424 37.68 -28.35 -6.21
N VAL A 425 38.73 -28.77 -5.49
CA VAL A 425 39.24 -30.16 -5.56
C VAL A 425 38.28 -31.16 -4.91
N ALA A 426 37.66 -30.85 -3.76
CA ALA A 426 36.67 -31.73 -3.14
C ALA A 426 35.39 -31.86 -4.00
N ILE A 427 34.92 -30.73 -4.54
CA ILE A 427 33.82 -30.65 -5.53
C ILE A 427 34.21 -31.39 -6.83
N GLY A 428 35.50 -31.46 -7.16
CA GLY A 428 36.05 -32.14 -8.33
C GLY A 428 36.37 -33.62 -8.15
N LEU A 429 36.11 -34.24 -6.99
CA LEU A 429 36.41 -35.67 -6.75
C LEU A 429 35.17 -36.51 -6.43
N VAL A 430 34.26 -36.03 -5.57
CA VAL A 430 33.08 -36.81 -5.15
C VAL A 430 32.06 -36.98 -6.29
N PRO A 431 31.63 -35.94 -7.03
CA PRO A 431 30.75 -36.11 -8.19
C PRO A 431 31.49 -36.71 -9.39
N PHE A 432 32.76 -36.35 -9.58
CA PHE A 432 33.53 -36.65 -10.79
C PHE A 432 33.74 -38.16 -10.99
N ASN A 433 34.01 -38.91 -9.91
CA ASN A 433 34.08 -40.38 -9.97
C ASN A 433 32.73 -41.04 -10.33
N PHE A 434 31.59 -40.43 -9.97
CA PHE A 434 30.27 -40.91 -10.38
C PHE A 434 29.93 -40.55 -11.85
N PHE A 435 30.48 -39.46 -12.38
CA PHE A 435 30.30 -39.08 -13.80
C PHE A 435 31.24 -39.81 -14.77
N LEU A 436 32.37 -40.35 -14.30
CA LEU A 436 33.39 -41.01 -15.13
C LEU A 436 33.29 -42.55 -15.21
N HIS A 437 32.25 -43.19 -14.67
CA HIS A 437 32.20 -44.65 -14.59
C HIS A 437 32.22 -45.32 -15.99
N PRO A 438 33.29 -46.07 -16.36
CA PRO A 438 33.65 -46.27 -17.77
C PRO A 438 32.69 -47.16 -18.58
N LYS A 439 31.87 -47.99 -17.91
CA LYS A 439 30.81 -48.79 -18.56
C LYS A 439 29.71 -47.95 -19.25
N LEU A 440 29.73 -46.62 -19.12
CA LEU A 440 28.84 -45.68 -19.83
C LEU A 440 29.58 -44.89 -20.92
N PHE A 441 30.81 -45.26 -21.25
CA PHE A 441 31.65 -44.61 -22.27
C PHE A 441 32.23 -45.60 -23.30
N THR A 442 31.91 -46.90 -23.21
CA THR A 442 32.22 -47.92 -24.20
C THR A 442 31.08 -48.03 -25.23
N PRO A 443 31.23 -47.53 -26.46
CA PRO A 443 30.22 -47.67 -27.51
C PRO A 443 30.52 -48.93 -28.33
N GLY A 444 29.71 -49.98 -28.17
CA GLY A 444 29.92 -51.26 -28.87
C GLY A 444 29.50 -52.48 -28.05
N ALA A 445 28.24 -52.51 -27.63
CA ALA A 445 27.58 -53.68 -27.03
C ALA A 445 26.06 -53.50 -27.13
N ASP A 446 25.55 -53.52 -28.35
CA ASP A 446 24.18 -53.89 -28.75
C ASP A 446 23.07 -53.39 -27.80
N VAL A 447 22.88 -52.07 -27.82
CA VAL A 447 21.78 -51.37 -27.13
C VAL A 447 20.77 -50.95 -28.20
N SER A 448 19.51 -51.36 -28.05
CA SER A 448 18.42 -51.06 -28.99
C SER A 448 18.15 -49.56 -29.10
N GLU A 449 17.69 -49.12 -30.29
CA GLU A 449 17.66 -47.70 -30.67
C GLU A 449 16.82 -46.81 -29.72
N ASP A 450 15.75 -47.35 -29.14
CA ASP A 450 14.88 -46.68 -28.15
C ASP A 450 15.63 -46.20 -26.87
N GLU A 451 16.67 -46.90 -26.42
CA GLU A 451 17.51 -46.39 -25.31
C GLU A 451 18.53 -45.34 -25.78
N GLY A 452 18.79 -45.24 -27.08
CA GLY A 452 19.74 -44.31 -27.70
C GLY A 452 19.32 -42.84 -27.57
N GLU A 453 18.06 -42.51 -27.89
CA GLU A 453 17.56 -41.14 -27.76
C GLU A 453 17.55 -40.69 -26.29
N PHE A 454 17.15 -41.58 -25.37
CA PHE A 454 17.09 -41.29 -23.93
C PHE A 454 18.49 -41.02 -23.33
N GLN A 455 19.57 -41.59 -23.88
CA GLN A 455 20.94 -41.22 -23.48
C GLN A 455 21.34 -39.78 -23.90
N GLY A 456 20.75 -39.24 -24.96
CA GLY A 456 21.03 -37.90 -25.47
C GLY A 456 20.72 -36.78 -24.47
N GLU A 457 19.56 -36.82 -23.81
CA GLU A 457 19.15 -35.81 -22.84
C GLU A 457 20.06 -35.76 -21.59
N PHE A 458 20.58 -36.92 -21.17
CA PHE A 458 21.51 -36.97 -20.04
C PHE A 458 22.90 -36.44 -20.39
N ARG A 459 23.32 -36.52 -21.67
CA ARG A 459 24.52 -35.81 -22.14
C ARG A 459 24.35 -34.29 -21.98
N ASN A 460 23.19 -33.76 -22.36
CA ASN A 460 22.89 -32.33 -22.22
C ASN A 460 22.78 -31.90 -20.74
N THR A 461 22.13 -32.68 -19.88
CA THR A 461 22.02 -32.39 -18.45
C THR A 461 23.39 -32.37 -17.76
N ARG A 462 24.26 -33.34 -18.08
CA ARG A 462 25.66 -33.37 -17.61
C ARG A 462 26.47 -32.16 -18.11
N LEU A 463 26.30 -31.81 -19.39
CA LEU A 463 26.94 -30.63 -19.97
C LEU A 463 26.43 -29.33 -19.33
N THR A 464 25.16 -29.25 -18.95
CA THR A 464 24.61 -28.06 -18.26
C THR A 464 25.14 -27.92 -16.85
N ALA A 465 25.35 -29.02 -16.12
CA ALA A 465 26.04 -28.99 -14.83
C ALA A 465 27.51 -28.52 -14.97
N LEU A 466 28.21 -28.96 -16.02
CA LEU A 466 29.56 -28.50 -16.36
C LEU A 466 29.59 -27.01 -16.74
N THR A 467 28.63 -26.56 -17.55
CA THR A 467 28.50 -25.16 -17.99
C THR A 467 28.10 -24.23 -16.85
N LEU A 468 27.26 -24.68 -15.90
CA LEU A 468 26.96 -23.94 -14.68
C LEU A 468 28.22 -23.75 -13.82
N LEU A 469 29.09 -24.77 -13.74
CA LEU A 469 30.41 -24.66 -13.10
C LEU A 469 31.22 -23.51 -13.72
N CYS A 470 31.28 -23.44 -15.05
CA CYS A 470 31.95 -22.36 -15.80
C CYS A 470 31.26 -20.99 -15.65
N ILE A 471 29.93 -20.94 -15.58
CA ILE A 471 29.17 -19.69 -15.35
C ILE A 471 29.45 -19.13 -13.95
N THR A 472 29.75 -19.97 -12.95
CA THR A 472 30.27 -19.53 -11.65
C THR A 472 31.52 -18.67 -11.79
N MET A 473 32.44 -19.03 -12.69
CA MET A 473 33.65 -18.25 -12.97
C MET A 473 33.33 -16.95 -13.72
N TYR A 474 32.41 -17.00 -14.70
CA TYR A 474 32.07 -15.83 -15.53
C TYR A 474 31.31 -14.73 -14.79
N LEU A 475 30.38 -15.07 -13.89
CA LEU A 475 29.56 -14.08 -13.15
C LEU A 475 30.37 -13.21 -12.18
N HIS A 476 31.64 -13.54 -11.92
CA HIS A 476 32.56 -12.65 -11.19
C HIS A 476 33.10 -11.49 -12.04
N ILE A 477 32.82 -11.43 -13.35
CA ILE A 477 33.45 -10.49 -14.30
C ILE A 477 32.51 -9.33 -14.70
N THR A 478 31.19 -9.55 -14.80
CA THR A 478 30.27 -8.63 -15.53
C THR A 478 29.62 -7.51 -14.71
N HIS A 479 29.87 -7.42 -13.40
CA HIS A 479 29.26 -6.45 -12.46
C HIS A 479 29.81 -5.00 -12.59
N ILE A 480 30.03 -4.50 -13.83
CA ILE A 480 30.93 -3.36 -14.08
C ILE A 480 30.29 -2.18 -14.85
N VAL A 481 29.16 -2.35 -15.56
CA VAL A 481 28.84 -1.46 -16.72
C VAL A 481 27.55 -0.59 -16.64
N THR A 482 26.43 -1.06 -16.09
CA THR A 482 25.07 -0.56 -16.47
C THR A 482 24.54 0.68 -15.72
N ILE A 483 25.11 1.88 -15.94
CA ILE A 483 24.88 3.06 -15.06
C ILE A 483 24.15 4.29 -15.71
N TRP A 484 23.66 4.25 -16.97
CA TRP A 484 23.45 5.47 -17.82
C TRP A 484 21.98 5.74 -18.42
N PHE A 485 21.10 6.56 -17.76
CA PHE A 485 20.00 7.53 -18.27
C PHE A 485 18.50 7.14 -18.72
N LYS A 486 17.46 8.07 -18.64
CA LYS A 486 15.94 7.88 -18.92
C LYS A 486 14.90 9.12 -18.94
N ASP A 487 13.59 8.94 -19.35
CA ASP A 487 12.21 9.64 -19.16
C ASP A 487 11.57 10.70 -20.18
N VAL A 488 10.24 11.17 -20.31
CA VAL A 488 9.07 11.73 -19.47
C VAL A 488 7.58 11.68 -20.12
N ASP A 489 6.49 12.47 -19.73
CA ASP A 489 4.97 12.30 -20.03
C ASP A 489 3.93 13.55 -19.99
N PHE A 490 2.56 13.46 -20.20
CA PHE A 490 1.47 14.56 -20.30
C PHE A 490 -0.10 14.24 -20.02
N ASN A 491 -1.09 15.22 -19.83
CA ASN A 491 -2.60 14.98 -19.58
C ASN A 491 -3.68 16.19 -19.59
N LYS A 492 -5.03 16.01 -19.87
CA LYS A 492 -6.28 16.76 -19.34
C LYS A 492 -7.73 16.40 -19.91
N SER A 493 -8.88 16.54 -19.14
CA SER A 493 -10.33 16.48 -19.62
C SER A 493 -11.45 17.00 -18.63
N LYS A 494 -12.78 16.98 -18.95
CA LYS A 494 -13.87 17.90 -18.41
C LYS A 494 -15.19 17.34 -17.75
N TRP A 495 -15.49 16.04 -17.61
CA TRP A 495 -16.84 15.51 -17.17
C TRP A 495 -17.28 15.78 -15.68
N TRP A 496 -16.65 16.70 -14.97
CA TRP A 496 -16.44 16.56 -13.51
C TRP A 496 -17.45 17.19 -12.54
N GLY A 497 -18.28 18.14 -12.97
CA GLY A 497 -18.97 19.05 -12.04
C GLY A 497 -20.15 18.49 -11.21
N ARG A 498 -20.87 17.45 -11.67
CA ARG A 498 -22.15 17.05 -11.05
C ARG A 498 -22.04 16.28 -9.73
N PHE A 499 -20.86 15.76 -9.37
CA PHE A 499 -20.67 14.92 -8.17
C PHE A 499 -20.47 15.73 -6.87
N GLY A 500 -20.76 17.03 -6.87
CA GLY A 500 -20.66 17.87 -5.68
C GLY A 500 -19.26 18.43 -5.39
N PHE A 501 -18.28 18.20 -6.27
CA PHE A 501 -16.92 18.74 -6.18
C PHE A 501 -16.82 20.22 -6.61
N GLY A 502 -17.78 21.03 -6.14
CA GLY A 502 -17.68 22.49 -6.18
C GLY A 502 -16.84 22.92 -4.98
N ASN A 503 -15.67 23.52 -5.24
CA ASN A 503 -14.68 23.83 -4.22
C ASN A 503 -15.27 24.57 -3.01
N GLU A 504 -16.10 25.61 -3.24
CA GLU A 504 -16.77 26.39 -2.19
C GLU A 504 -17.60 25.53 -1.23
N LYS A 505 -18.37 24.57 -1.76
CA LYS A 505 -19.24 23.72 -0.95
C LYS A 505 -18.42 22.75 -0.09
N GLN A 506 -17.33 22.24 -0.64
CA GLN A 506 -16.38 21.42 0.11
C GLN A 506 -15.60 22.24 1.13
N GLU A 507 -15.30 23.51 0.84
CA GLU A 507 -14.65 24.45 1.76
C GLU A 507 -15.58 24.81 2.93
N LEU A 508 -16.89 25.04 2.69
CA LEU A 508 -17.91 25.14 3.74
C LEU A 508 -17.97 23.88 4.63
N GLN A 509 -17.96 22.68 4.03
CA GLN A 509 -17.94 21.42 4.80
C GLN A 509 -16.67 21.30 5.66
N ILE A 510 -15.52 21.77 5.16
CA ILE A 510 -14.27 21.87 5.92
C ILE A 510 -14.41 22.85 7.10
N LYS A 511 -14.99 24.04 6.92
CA LYS A 511 -15.24 25.00 8.02
C LYS A 511 -16.12 24.39 9.11
N GLN A 512 -17.21 23.72 8.72
CA GLN A 512 -18.12 23.03 9.64
C GLN A 512 -17.44 21.88 10.38
N ALA A 513 -16.57 21.11 9.71
CA ALA A 513 -15.78 20.08 10.34
C ALA A 513 -14.71 20.61 11.30
N ALA A 514 -14.12 21.78 11.02
CA ALA A 514 -13.23 22.44 11.97
C ALA A 514 -14.01 22.79 13.25
N ALA A 515 -15.16 23.45 13.14
CA ALA A 515 -16.02 23.78 14.28
C ALA A 515 -16.46 22.54 15.08
N TYR A 516 -16.89 21.47 14.41
CA TYR A 516 -17.29 20.21 15.05
C TYR A 516 -16.12 19.53 15.78
N LYS A 517 -14.94 19.47 15.15
CA LYS A 517 -13.75 18.87 15.76
C LYS A 517 -13.22 19.71 16.93
N LEU A 518 -13.23 21.04 16.86
CA LEU A 518 -12.80 21.90 17.98
C LEU A 518 -13.72 21.70 19.19
N ASN A 519 -15.04 21.66 18.97
CA ASN A 519 -16.02 21.27 20.00
C ASN A 519 -15.73 19.89 20.59
N THR A 520 -15.42 18.92 19.74
CA THR A 520 -15.11 17.54 20.15
C THR A 520 -13.80 17.47 20.95
N LEU A 521 -12.76 18.21 20.57
CA LEU A 521 -11.48 18.33 21.27
C LEU A 521 -11.68 18.89 22.68
N VAL A 522 -12.35 20.04 22.79
CA VAL A 522 -12.64 20.71 24.07
C VAL A 522 -13.56 19.88 24.96
N THR A 523 -14.59 19.24 24.41
CA THR A 523 -15.47 18.34 25.17
C THR A 523 -14.69 17.15 25.72
N ASN A 524 -13.82 16.52 24.91
CA ASN A 524 -12.95 15.44 25.38
C ASN A 524 -11.94 15.90 26.43
N ALA A 525 -11.49 17.15 26.40
CA ALA A 525 -10.62 17.71 27.43
C ALA A 525 -11.36 17.93 28.77
N ARG A 526 -12.58 18.49 28.74
CA ARG A 526 -13.45 18.61 29.93
C ARG A 526 -13.82 17.24 30.52
N ASP A 527 -14.03 16.23 29.67
CA ASP A 527 -14.24 14.83 30.05
C ASP A 527 -13.09 14.25 30.91
N ILE A 528 -11.86 14.75 30.74
CA ILE A 528 -10.69 14.34 31.54
C ILE A 528 -10.69 15.04 32.91
N HIS A 529 -11.03 16.33 32.99
CA HIS A 529 -11.11 17.05 34.26
C HIS A 529 -12.32 16.60 35.12
N ARG A 530 -13.49 16.39 34.50
CA ARG A 530 -14.73 16.01 35.19
C ARG A 530 -14.66 14.61 35.82
N ARG A 531 -13.88 13.69 35.26
CA ARG A 531 -13.58 12.38 35.89
C ARG A 531 -12.85 12.55 37.21
N VAL A 532 -13.32 11.85 38.25
CA VAL A 532 -12.69 11.83 39.57
C VAL A 532 -11.56 10.80 39.57
N PRO A 533 -10.29 11.17 39.86
CA PRO A 533 -9.22 10.20 40.01
C PRO A 533 -9.48 9.32 41.24
N THR A 534 -9.24 8.01 41.11
CA THR A 534 -9.40 7.05 42.22
C THR A 534 -8.44 7.33 43.39
N ASN A 535 -7.29 7.96 43.11
CA ASN A 535 -6.28 8.30 44.09
C ASN A 535 -6.27 9.82 44.37
N LYS A 536 -6.45 10.22 45.65
CA LYS A 536 -6.41 11.62 46.13
C LYS A 536 -4.99 12.23 46.18
N VAL A 537 -4.04 11.71 45.41
CA VAL A 537 -2.60 12.04 45.51
C VAL A 537 -2.26 13.39 44.87
N PHE A 538 -3.00 13.82 43.84
CA PHE A 538 -2.74 15.08 43.15
C PHE A 538 -3.50 16.24 43.78
N VAL A 539 -2.76 17.25 44.23
CA VAL A 539 -3.30 18.41 44.96
C VAL A 539 -3.93 19.44 44.00
N THR A 540 -3.37 19.62 42.80
CA THR A 540 -3.81 20.58 41.76
C THR A 540 -4.66 19.93 40.66
N TYR A 541 -5.50 20.71 40.00
CA TYR A 541 -6.22 20.30 38.80
C TYR A 541 -5.27 19.98 37.64
N PHE A 542 -4.17 20.72 37.51
CA PHE A 542 -3.10 20.42 36.54
C PHE A 542 -2.58 18.97 36.67
N GLY A 543 -2.19 18.56 37.89
CA GLY A 543 -1.70 17.21 38.17
C GLY A 543 -2.78 16.12 37.99
N ARG A 544 -4.02 16.42 38.42
CA ARG A 544 -5.19 15.56 38.18
C ARG A 544 -5.45 15.36 36.68
N GLY A 545 -5.42 16.42 35.88
CA GLY A 545 -5.66 16.39 34.43
C GLY A 545 -4.62 15.52 33.72
N LEU A 546 -3.33 15.67 34.07
CA LEU A 546 -2.25 14.81 33.56
C LEU A 546 -2.46 13.32 33.91
N SER A 547 -2.78 13.01 35.17
CA SER A 547 -2.99 11.63 35.62
C SER A 547 -4.20 10.99 34.93
N THR A 548 -5.34 11.70 34.88
CA THR A 548 -6.55 11.19 34.23
C THR A 548 -6.38 11.09 32.70
N TYR A 549 -5.61 11.98 32.06
CA TYR A 549 -5.27 11.85 30.64
C TYR A 549 -4.45 10.59 30.36
N ALA A 550 -3.49 10.25 31.22
CA ALA A 550 -2.68 9.03 31.08
C ALA A 550 -3.52 7.73 31.22
N LEU A 551 -4.55 7.75 32.07
CA LEU A 551 -5.43 6.59 32.34
C LEU A 551 -6.64 6.49 31.39
N HIS A 552 -7.18 7.62 30.93
CA HIS A 552 -8.49 7.71 30.26
C HIS A 552 -8.50 8.56 28.98
N GLY A 553 -7.34 9.03 28.51
CA GLY A 553 -7.21 9.83 27.27
C GLY A 553 -7.59 9.08 25.98
N THR A 554 -7.75 7.75 26.03
CA THR A 554 -8.16 6.89 24.90
C THR A 554 -9.32 5.97 25.29
N ARG A 555 -10.39 6.04 24.51
CA ARG A 555 -11.42 5.01 24.29
C ARG A 555 -11.23 4.45 22.86
N TYR A 556 -11.89 3.36 22.48
CA TYR A 556 -11.81 2.78 21.14
C TYR A 556 -13.19 2.60 20.51
N ILE A 557 -13.31 2.82 19.19
CA ILE A 557 -14.54 2.56 18.41
C ILE A 557 -14.25 1.89 17.06
N LYS A 558 -15.01 0.84 16.73
CA LYS A 558 -14.90 0.10 15.46
C LYS A 558 -15.26 1.02 14.29
N THR A 559 -14.29 1.26 13.41
CA THR A 559 -14.31 2.27 12.34
C THR A 559 -13.86 1.66 11.01
N GLY A 560 -14.32 2.22 9.89
CA GLY A 560 -13.92 1.79 8.56
C GLY A 560 -14.67 0.56 8.02
N GLY A 561 -14.31 0.15 6.81
CA GLY A 561 -15.03 -0.88 6.06
C GLY A 561 -16.21 -0.35 5.22
N LEU A 562 -16.62 -1.15 4.24
CA LEU A 562 -17.48 -0.74 3.12
C LEU A 562 -18.83 -0.14 3.58
N PHE A 563 -19.58 -0.86 4.42
CA PHE A 563 -20.90 -0.43 4.88
C PHE A 563 -20.83 0.77 5.84
N TRP A 564 -19.81 0.85 6.69
CA TRP A 564 -19.57 2.00 7.55
C TRP A 564 -19.33 3.26 6.70
N PHE A 565 -18.44 3.16 5.70
CA PHE A 565 -18.12 4.24 4.78
C PHE A 565 -19.36 4.71 4.00
N TRP A 566 -20.07 3.81 3.31
CA TRP A 566 -21.21 4.23 2.49
C TRP A 566 -22.35 4.81 3.32
N ARG A 567 -22.58 4.31 4.55
CA ARG A 567 -23.51 4.93 5.51
C ARG A 567 -23.05 6.34 5.92
N ARG A 568 -21.75 6.53 6.18
CA ARG A 568 -21.17 7.83 6.57
C ARG A 568 -21.14 8.86 5.42
N VAL A 569 -20.97 8.40 4.17
CA VAL A 569 -21.09 9.21 2.95
C VAL A 569 -22.55 9.60 2.68
N TYR A 570 -23.48 8.64 2.72
CA TYR A 570 -24.91 8.88 2.49
C TYR A 570 -25.49 9.87 3.51
N ASN A 571 -25.15 9.73 4.78
CA ASN A 571 -25.52 10.65 5.85
C ASN A 571 -24.75 12.00 5.80
N GLN A 572 -23.79 12.18 4.89
CA GLN A 572 -22.84 13.30 4.80
C GLN A 572 -21.97 13.59 6.04
N THR A 573 -22.19 12.86 7.14
CA THR A 573 -21.38 12.83 8.38
C THR A 573 -19.87 12.74 8.15
N ILE A 574 -19.40 12.07 7.09
CA ILE A 574 -17.96 12.02 6.74
C ILE A 574 -17.38 13.36 6.29
N PHE A 575 -18.22 14.26 5.77
CA PHE A 575 -17.82 15.59 5.35
C PHE A 575 -17.95 16.60 6.49
N TYR A 576 -19.03 16.55 7.28
CA TYR A 576 -19.24 17.52 8.37
C TYR A 576 -18.60 17.15 9.71
N GLU A 577 -18.47 15.86 10.09
CA GLU A 577 -17.80 15.48 11.35
C GLU A 577 -16.28 15.38 11.15
N GLU A 578 -15.84 14.71 10.08
CA GLU A 578 -14.42 14.45 9.85
C GLU A 578 -13.77 15.51 8.96
N GLY A 579 -14.49 16.17 8.04
CA GLY A 579 -13.86 17.02 7.03
C GLY A 579 -12.88 16.24 6.15
N ILE A 580 -13.31 15.10 5.62
CA ILE A 580 -12.55 14.34 4.62
C ILE A 580 -12.94 14.83 3.24
N PHE A 581 -12.11 15.70 2.67
CA PHE A 581 -12.18 16.12 1.27
C PHE A 581 -11.41 15.09 0.44
N TYR A 582 -12.02 14.57 -0.64
CA TYR A 582 -11.36 13.62 -1.55
C TYR A 582 -10.68 14.34 -2.71
N SER A 583 -9.43 14.00 -3.01
CA SER A 583 -8.69 14.59 -4.13
C SER A 583 -9.41 14.30 -5.46
N ALA A 584 -9.48 15.28 -6.36
CA ALA A 584 -10.08 15.08 -7.69
C ALA A 584 -9.41 13.93 -8.46
N ARG A 585 -8.11 13.69 -8.22
CA ARG A 585 -7.32 12.57 -8.73
C ARG A 585 -7.83 11.21 -8.22
N LEU A 586 -8.11 11.09 -6.93
CA LEU A 586 -8.66 9.89 -6.31
C LEU A 586 -10.01 9.54 -6.93
N ILE A 587 -10.91 10.52 -7.07
CA ILE A 587 -12.23 10.28 -7.65
C ILE A 587 -12.14 9.98 -9.16
N ALA A 588 -11.26 10.66 -9.90
CA ALA A 588 -11.00 10.38 -11.31
C ALA A 588 -10.51 8.96 -11.56
N SER A 589 -9.64 8.48 -10.66
CA SER A 589 -9.18 7.10 -10.68
C SER A 589 -10.30 6.11 -10.35
N ASN A 590 -11.17 6.43 -9.37
CA ASN A 590 -12.30 5.57 -9.04
C ASN A 590 -13.33 5.49 -10.20
N LEU A 591 -13.64 6.61 -10.85
CA LEU A 591 -14.53 6.61 -12.02
C LEU A 591 -13.89 5.92 -13.25
N SER A 592 -12.56 5.91 -13.38
CA SER A 592 -11.89 5.13 -14.42
C SER A 592 -11.98 3.62 -14.15
N GLN A 593 -11.97 3.19 -12.89
CA GLN A 593 -12.23 1.79 -12.49
C GLN A 593 -13.71 1.39 -12.68
N CYS A 594 -14.67 2.28 -12.42
CA CYS A 594 -16.07 2.09 -12.82
C CYS A 594 -16.18 1.84 -14.33
N PHE A 595 -15.50 2.67 -15.14
CA PHE A 595 -15.49 2.54 -16.60
C PHE A 595 -14.85 1.23 -17.07
N ILE A 596 -13.73 0.81 -16.49
CA ILE A 596 -13.12 -0.51 -16.75
C ILE A 596 -14.10 -1.65 -16.47
N SER A 597 -14.85 -1.58 -15.37
CA SER A 597 -15.83 -2.61 -15.01
C SER A 597 -16.92 -2.74 -16.08
N ILE A 598 -17.42 -1.62 -16.62
CA ILE A 598 -18.39 -1.59 -17.73
C ILE A 598 -17.76 -2.09 -19.04
N LEU A 599 -16.53 -1.65 -19.33
CA LEU A 599 -15.76 -2.01 -20.53
C LEU A 599 -15.56 -3.53 -20.60
N ILE A 600 -15.19 -4.18 -19.50
CA ILE A 600 -15.02 -5.64 -19.43
C ILE A 600 -16.32 -6.37 -19.79
N VAL A 601 -17.48 -5.92 -19.29
CA VAL A 601 -18.77 -6.55 -19.62
C VAL A 601 -19.12 -6.34 -21.10
N VAL A 602 -18.95 -5.14 -21.65
CA VAL A 602 -19.30 -4.83 -23.05
C VAL A 602 -18.37 -5.53 -24.04
N PHE A 603 -17.05 -5.44 -23.86
CA PHE A 603 -16.08 -6.09 -24.74
C PHE A 603 -16.05 -7.60 -24.53
N GLY A 604 -16.16 -8.07 -23.29
CA GLY A 604 -16.31 -9.49 -22.97
C GLY A 604 -17.53 -10.11 -23.66
N SER A 605 -18.70 -9.46 -23.57
CA SER A 605 -19.92 -9.96 -24.24
C SER A 605 -19.79 -9.96 -25.77
N LYS A 606 -19.19 -8.91 -26.36
CA LYS A 606 -18.93 -8.89 -27.81
C LYS A 606 -17.89 -9.93 -28.25
N PHE A 607 -16.87 -10.19 -27.43
CA PHE A 607 -15.88 -11.23 -27.69
C PHE A 607 -16.49 -12.63 -27.53
N LEU A 608 -17.35 -12.84 -26.53
CA LEU A 608 -18.14 -14.07 -26.37
C LEU A 608 -19.02 -14.33 -27.59
N ILE A 609 -19.85 -13.36 -27.99
CA ILE A 609 -20.70 -13.50 -29.18
C ILE A 609 -19.84 -13.75 -30.42
N ARG A 610 -18.75 -12.99 -30.64
CA ARG A 610 -17.87 -13.18 -31.80
C ARG A 610 -17.17 -14.55 -31.80
N THR A 611 -16.75 -15.06 -30.64
CA THR A 611 -16.13 -16.38 -30.51
C THR A 611 -17.15 -17.50 -30.72
N VAL A 612 -18.37 -17.34 -30.21
CA VAL A 612 -19.50 -18.25 -30.48
C VAL A 612 -19.87 -18.23 -31.96
N ASP A 613 -19.91 -17.06 -32.61
CA ASP A 613 -20.17 -16.89 -34.04
C ASP A 613 -19.07 -17.51 -34.91
N ILE A 614 -17.80 -17.28 -34.56
CA ILE A 614 -16.66 -17.85 -35.28
C ILE A 614 -16.64 -19.37 -35.09
N TYR A 615 -16.89 -19.87 -33.88
CA TYR A 615 -16.98 -21.31 -33.64
C TYR A 615 -18.20 -21.91 -34.35
N ALA A 616 -19.38 -21.29 -34.33
CA ALA A 616 -20.55 -21.80 -35.04
C ALA A 616 -20.35 -21.80 -36.56
N LYS A 617 -19.68 -20.77 -37.11
CA LYS A 617 -19.26 -20.73 -38.52
C LYS A 617 -18.13 -21.72 -38.81
N ALA A 618 -17.24 -21.99 -37.87
CA ALA A 618 -16.19 -23.01 -38.00
C ALA A 618 -16.76 -24.43 -37.88
N ALA A 619 -17.80 -24.65 -37.07
CA ALA A 619 -18.50 -25.91 -36.88
C ALA A 619 -19.42 -26.21 -38.06
N ALA A 620 -20.19 -25.24 -38.57
CA ALA A 620 -20.90 -25.39 -39.84
C ALA A 620 -19.92 -25.53 -41.03
N LYS A 621 -18.76 -24.86 -40.97
CA LYS A 621 -17.63 -25.11 -41.87
C LYS A 621 -16.89 -26.42 -41.57
N SER A 622 -17.17 -27.10 -40.46
CA SER A 622 -16.58 -28.40 -40.09
C SER A 622 -17.49 -29.57 -40.48
N GLU A 623 -18.79 -29.33 -40.42
CA GLU A 623 -19.83 -30.13 -41.07
C GLU A 623 -19.62 -30.10 -42.60
N THR A 624 -19.30 -28.92 -43.17
CA THR A 624 -18.69 -28.76 -44.50
C THR A 624 -17.14 -28.79 -44.48
N SER A 625 -16.53 -29.40 -43.46
CA SER A 625 -15.12 -29.86 -43.48
C SER A 625 -15.00 -31.38 -43.57
N SER A 626 -16.13 -32.10 -43.60
CA SER A 626 -16.23 -33.23 -44.52
C SER A 626 -15.67 -32.81 -45.89
N ASP A 627 -16.04 -31.63 -46.40
CA ASP A 627 -15.46 -31.04 -47.61
C ASP A 627 -14.05 -30.42 -47.48
N ILE A 628 -13.39 -30.45 -46.31
CA ILE A 628 -11.93 -30.21 -46.20
C ILE A 628 -11.19 -31.53 -46.14
N GLY A 629 -11.78 -32.59 -45.59
CA GLY A 629 -11.44 -33.97 -45.97
C GLY A 629 -11.51 -34.11 -47.48
N ASN A 630 -12.68 -33.94 -48.09
CA ASN A 630 -12.89 -34.03 -49.54
C ASN A 630 -12.07 -33.01 -50.34
N PHE A 631 -11.72 -31.82 -49.82
CA PHE A 631 -10.82 -30.88 -50.52
C PHE A 631 -9.34 -31.23 -50.35
N LEU A 632 -8.90 -31.79 -49.22
CA LEU A 632 -7.55 -32.32 -49.09
C LEU A 632 -7.38 -33.59 -49.91
N VAL A 633 -8.39 -34.47 -49.93
CA VAL A 633 -8.49 -35.64 -50.81
C VAL A 633 -8.56 -35.20 -52.28
N ALA A 634 -9.42 -34.26 -52.67
CA ALA A 634 -9.49 -33.75 -54.05
C ALA A 634 -8.25 -32.92 -54.46
N ARG A 635 -7.46 -32.44 -53.50
CA ARG A 635 -6.17 -31.77 -53.74
C ARG A 635 -4.99 -32.74 -53.71
N LEU A 636 -5.14 -33.89 -53.04
CA LEU A 636 -4.38 -35.10 -53.26
C LEU A 636 -4.67 -35.59 -54.69
N ASP A 637 -5.90 -35.94 -55.07
CA ASP A 637 -6.33 -36.28 -56.44
C ASP A 637 -5.74 -35.34 -57.50
N LYS A 638 -5.97 -34.03 -57.34
CA LYS A 638 -5.51 -33.02 -58.31
C LYS A 638 -3.99 -32.80 -58.31
N ARG A 639 -3.27 -33.34 -57.32
CA ARG A 639 -1.81 -33.52 -57.36
C ARG A 639 -1.40 -34.92 -57.83
N TRP A 640 -2.27 -35.93 -57.66
CA TRP A 640 -2.14 -37.34 -58.05
C TRP A 640 -2.08 -37.55 -59.57
N ASN A 641 -2.43 -36.51 -60.34
CA ASN A 641 -2.08 -36.39 -61.76
C ASN A 641 -0.60 -36.74 -62.01
N ASP A 642 -0.40 -37.75 -62.86
CA ASP A 642 0.76 -38.19 -63.64
C ASP A 642 2.14 -38.03 -62.97
N LYS A 643 2.55 -36.80 -62.67
CA LYS A 643 3.86 -36.55 -62.07
C LYS A 643 4.00 -37.15 -60.68
N THR A 644 2.97 -37.15 -59.82
CA THR A 644 3.11 -37.76 -58.50
C THR A 644 2.82 -39.25 -58.46
N SER A 645 2.07 -39.80 -59.42
CA SER A 645 2.07 -41.26 -59.63
C SER A 645 3.45 -41.71 -60.10
N ILE A 646 4.11 -40.95 -60.98
CA ILE A 646 5.53 -41.15 -61.35
C ILE A 646 6.47 -40.95 -60.15
N ASP A 647 6.35 -39.88 -59.35
CA ASP A 647 7.23 -39.65 -58.20
C ASP A 647 7.01 -40.72 -57.09
N ALA A 648 5.77 -41.23 -56.93
CA ALA A 648 5.46 -42.35 -56.04
C ALA A 648 5.94 -43.71 -56.59
N LEU A 649 5.81 -43.95 -57.90
CA LEU A 649 6.40 -45.12 -58.58
C LEU A 649 7.92 -45.09 -58.51
N ASN A 650 8.56 -43.92 -58.64
CA ASN A 650 10.01 -43.75 -58.45
C ASN A 650 10.41 -44.00 -56.99
N PHE A 651 9.58 -43.62 -56.01
CA PHE A 651 9.81 -43.94 -54.61
C PHE A 651 9.67 -45.44 -54.34
N VAL A 652 8.60 -46.09 -54.82
CA VAL A 652 8.39 -47.54 -54.72
C VAL A 652 9.51 -48.31 -55.44
N TYR A 653 9.91 -47.88 -56.64
CA TYR A 653 11.02 -48.45 -57.39
C TYR A 653 12.35 -48.29 -56.64
N SER A 654 12.66 -47.11 -56.12
CA SER A 654 13.87 -46.88 -55.30
C SER A 654 13.84 -47.66 -53.98
N PHE A 655 12.66 -47.89 -53.41
CA PHE A 655 12.48 -48.71 -52.21
C PHE A 655 12.70 -50.20 -52.53
N MET A 656 12.11 -50.71 -53.61
CA MET A 656 12.33 -52.08 -54.11
C MET A 656 13.79 -52.31 -54.54
N GLU A 657 14.43 -51.34 -55.20
CA GLU A 657 15.85 -51.36 -55.56
C GLU A 657 16.74 -51.43 -54.32
N ASN A 658 16.44 -50.67 -53.26
CA ASN A 658 17.14 -50.79 -51.97
C ASN A 658 16.89 -52.16 -51.30
N MET A 659 15.64 -52.64 -51.22
CA MET A 659 15.34 -53.93 -50.59
C MET A 659 15.95 -55.13 -51.33
N ASN A 660 16.07 -55.04 -52.66
CA ASN A 660 16.80 -55.99 -53.50
C ASN A 660 18.32 -55.89 -53.26
N ALA A 661 18.88 -54.68 -53.31
CA ALA A 661 20.31 -54.45 -53.10
C ALA A 661 20.81 -54.84 -51.68
N THR A 662 19.92 -54.88 -50.69
CA THR A 662 20.20 -55.39 -49.35
C THR A 662 20.04 -56.91 -49.19
N GLY A 663 19.53 -57.63 -50.20
CA GLY A 663 19.28 -59.07 -50.13
C GLY A 663 18.14 -59.48 -49.20
N ILE A 664 17.22 -58.56 -48.90
CA ILE A 664 16.10 -58.78 -47.97
C ILE A 664 14.90 -59.40 -48.71
N LEU A 665 14.74 -59.07 -50.00
CA LEU A 665 13.69 -59.58 -50.89
C LEU A 665 13.62 -61.12 -50.91
N ASP A 666 14.74 -61.77 -51.28
CA ASP A 666 14.86 -63.22 -51.42
C ASP A 666 14.60 -63.96 -50.10
N ALA A 667 14.90 -63.34 -48.96
CA ALA A 667 14.70 -63.94 -47.65
C ALA A 667 13.24 -63.92 -47.19
N TYR A 668 12.41 -63.01 -47.73
CA TYR A 668 11.07 -62.77 -47.19
C TYR A 668 9.95 -63.52 -47.92
N CYS A 669 9.92 -63.48 -49.26
CA CYS A 669 8.84 -64.17 -50.00
C CYS A 669 9.07 -65.69 -50.12
N ASP A 670 10.32 -66.18 -50.02
CA ASP A 670 10.65 -67.63 -50.06
C ASP A 670 10.32 -68.36 -48.73
N GLY A 671 9.74 -67.64 -47.75
CA GLY A 671 9.16 -68.20 -46.51
C GLY A 671 10.17 -68.65 -45.44
N VAL A 672 11.47 -68.51 -45.68
CA VAL A 672 12.53 -68.92 -44.74
C VAL A 672 12.92 -67.75 -43.83
N VAL A 673 12.10 -67.51 -42.80
CA VAL A 673 12.40 -66.54 -41.74
C VAL A 673 13.68 -66.96 -41.00
N MET A 674 14.80 -66.37 -41.38
CA MET A 674 16.07 -66.51 -40.67
C MET A 674 16.05 -65.69 -39.38
N GLU A 675 16.62 -66.26 -38.31
CA GLU A 675 16.55 -65.80 -36.91
C GLU A 675 17.30 -64.48 -36.61
N GLY A 676 17.49 -63.62 -37.62
CA GLY A 676 18.25 -62.36 -37.54
C GLY A 676 17.71 -61.21 -38.41
N GLN A 677 16.51 -61.32 -39.01
CA GLN A 677 15.85 -60.23 -39.75
C GLN A 677 14.59 -59.68 -39.06
N GLN A 678 14.28 -60.15 -37.84
CA GLN A 678 13.08 -59.78 -37.08
C GLN A 678 12.95 -58.26 -36.84
N GLU A 679 14.04 -57.57 -36.48
CA GLU A 679 14.03 -56.11 -36.21
C GLU A 679 13.57 -55.27 -37.42
N LEU A 680 13.79 -55.75 -38.65
CA LEU A 680 13.33 -55.05 -39.85
C LEU A 680 11.84 -55.27 -40.13
N LEU A 681 11.29 -56.44 -39.76
CA LEU A 681 9.84 -56.67 -39.78
C LEU A 681 9.14 -55.78 -38.77
N ASP A 682 9.70 -55.71 -37.57
CA ASP A 682 9.22 -54.90 -36.46
C ASP A 682 9.31 -53.38 -36.76
N SER A 683 10.11 -52.99 -37.76
CA SER A 683 10.18 -51.61 -38.28
C SER A 683 9.24 -51.32 -39.46
N ILE A 684 8.57 -52.33 -40.03
CA ILE A 684 7.70 -52.20 -41.22
C ILE A 684 6.22 -52.48 -40.87
N CYS A 685 5.93 -53.50 -40.05
CA CYS A 685 4.59 -53.74 -39.53
C CYS A 685 4.34 -52.93 -38.25
N GLY A 686 3.30 -52.09 -38.26
CA GLY A 686 2.86 -51.37 -37.08
C GLY A 686 2.35 -52.31 -35.97
N TYR A 687 2.84 -52.10 -34.75
CA TYR A 687 2.32 -52.76 -33.55
C TYR A 687 0.87 -52.33 -33.26
N ASP A 688 0.04 -53.27 -32.80
CA ASP A 688 -1.26 -52.93 -32.22
C ASP A 688 -1.13 -52.43 -30.77
N THR A 689 -2.23 -51.98 -30.17
CA THR A 689 -2.27 -51.50 -28.78
C THR A 689 -2.08 -52.60 -27.74
N SER A 690 -1.93 -53.87 -28.13
CA SER A 690 -1.56 -54.99 -27.26
C SER A 690 -0.07 -55.35 -27.34
N GLY A 691 0.70 -54.71 -28.21
CA GLY A 691 2.14 -54.97 -28.41
C GLY A 691 2.42 -56.18 -29.28
N ASN A 692 1.43 -56.67 -30.04
CA ASN A 692 1.65 -57.68 -31.07
C ASN A 692 1.98 -56.99 -32.41
N VAL A 693 2.92 -57.56 -33.18
CA VAL A 693 3.25 -57.12 -34.54
C VAL A 693 2.07 -57.46 -35.45
N ASN A 694 1.17 -56.51 -35.66
CA ASN A 694 -0.12 -56.80 -36.28
C ASN A 694 -0.08 -56.59 -37.80
N CYS A 695 0.68 -57.44 -38.50
CA CYS A 695 0.61 -57.60 -39.95
C CYS A 695 -0.73 -58.25 -40.42
N SER A 696 -1.88 -57.96 -39.77
CA SER A 696 -3.15 -58.68 -39.99
C SER A 696 -3.75 -58.45 -41.38
N ASN A 697 -3.36 -57.37 -42.06
CA ASN A 697 -3.45 -57.34 -43.51
C ASN A 697 -2.34 -58.22 -44.07
N ILE A 698 -2.50 -59.55 -43.92
CA ILE A 698 -1.77 -60.55 -44.69
C ILE A 698 -1.93 -60.20 -46.17
N GLU A 699 -3.15 -59.82 -46.60
CA GLU A 699 -3.44 -59.22 -47.91
C GLU A 699 -2.46 -58.13 -48.35
N SER A 700 -1.85 -57.33 -47.46
CA SER A 700 -0.89 -56.29 -47.83
C SER A 700 0.55 -56.78 -47.97
N ALA A 701 0.97 -57.75 -47.15
CA ALA A 701 2.27 -58.40 -47.31
C ALA A 701 2.26 -59.39 -48.49
N GLU A 702 1.16 -60.14 -48.63
CA GLU A 702 0.86 -61.05 -49.72
C GLU A 702 0.72 -60.28 -51.04
N ALA A 703 -0.04 -59.17 -51.12
CA ALA A 703 -0.05 -58.31 -52.31
C ALA A 703 1.32 -57.69 -52.63
N THR A 704 2.18 -57.45 -51.63
CA THR A 704 3.56 -56.98 -51.86
C THR A 704 4.44 -58.08 -52.45
N CYS A 705 4.37 -59.33 -51.95
CA CYS A 705 5.04 -60.47 -52.57
C CYS A 705 4.43 -60.82 -53.95
N ILE A 706 3.12 -60.71 -54.15
CA ILE A 706 2.45 -60.91 -55.46
C ILE A 706 2.89 -59.83 -56.47
N LEU A 707 3.13 -58.59 -56.04
CA LEU A 707 3.80 -57.59 -56.87
C LEU A 707 5.23 -58.04 -57.22
N LEU A 708 6.01 -58.47 -56.23
CA LEU A 708 7.43 -58.82 -56.38
C LEU A 708 7.66 -60.08 -57.24
N GLU A 709 6.81 -61.10 -57.11
CA GLU A 709 6.85 -62.32 -57.94
C GLU A 709 6.33 -62.09 -59.37
N ASN A 710 5.67 -60.95 -59.64
CA ASN A 710 5.13 -60.69 -60.97
C ASN A 710 6.27 -60.55 -62.00
N PRO A 711 6.40 -61.46 -62.99
CA PRO A 711 7.54 -61.46 -63.91
C PRO A 711 7.58 -60.23 -64.83
N ALA A 712 6.50 -59.44 -64.89
CA ALA A 712 6.47 -58.17 -65.61
C ALA A 712 7.25 -57.04 -64.89
N LEU A 713 7.53 -57.20 -63.59
CA LEU A 713 8.26 -56.24 -62.74
C LEU A 713 9.81 -56.40 -62.79
N ASN A 714 10.32 -57.26 -63.67
CA ASN A 714 11.75 -57.46 -63.88
C ASN A 714 12.43 -56.16 -64.39
N VAL A 715 13.56 -55.80 -63.79
CA VAL A 715 14.31 -54.54 -64.00
C VAL A 715 14.70 -54.29 -65.46
N ASP A 716 14.95 -55.35 -66.25
CA ASP A 716 15.29 -55.25 -67.67
C ASP A 716 14.09 -54.98 -68.61
N ASN A 717 12.86 -54.88 -68.09
CA ASN A 717 11.66 -54.66 -68.90
C ASN A 717 11.50 -53.17 -69.31
N PRO A 718 11.64 -52.80 -70.60
CA PRO A 718 11.52 -51.40 -71.03
C PRO A 718 10.10 -50.83 -70.89
N ASN A 719 9.09 -51.67 -70.72
CA ASN A 719 7.69 -51.28 -70.53
C ASN A 719 7.22 -51.42 -69.06
N LEU A 720 8.15 -51.39 -68.10
CA LEU A 720 7.88 -51.56 -66.66
C LEU A 720 6.74 -50.67 -66.13
N HIS A 721 6.60 -49.46 -66.66
CA HIS A 721 5.57 -48.50 -66.25
C HIS A 721 4.16 -48.95 -66.66
N ASP A 722 4.00 -49.44 -67.90
CA ASP A 722 2.72 -49.99 -68.38
C ASP A 722 2.42 -51.33 -67.69
N ALA A 723 3.44 -52.15 -67.44
CA ALA A 723 3.32 -53.39 -66.68
C ALA A 723 2.83 -53.18 -65.23
N LEU A 724 3.32 -52.13 -64.55
CA LEU A 724 2.85 -51.74 -63.21
C LEU A 724 1.42 -51.16 -63.20
N LEU A 725 0.93 -50.69 -64.34
CA LEU A 725 -0.46 -50.24 -64.53
C LEU A 725 -1.41 -51.41 -64.91
N GLU A 726 -0.91 -52.44 -65.59
CA GLU A 726 -1.68 -53.64 -65.98
C GLU A 726 -1.66 -54.74 -64.88
N ALA A 727 -0.68 -54.71 -63.97
CA ALA A 727 -0.64 -55.53 -62.76
C ALA A 727 -1.74 -55.11 -61.76
N SER A 728 -2.83 -55.88 -61.74
CA SER A 728 -4.18 -55.45 -61.34
C SER A 728 -4.46 -55.19 -59.85
N GLU A 729 -3.46 -54.89 -59.02
CA GLU A 729 -3.63 -54.58 -57.59
C GLU A 729 -2.95 -53.28 -57.13
N LEU A 730 -2.11 -52.65 -57.95
CA LEU A 730 -1.47 -51.37 -57.56
C LEU A 730 -2.49 -50.26 -57.29
N GLU A 731 -3.60 -50.21 -58.04
CA GLU A 731 -4.71 -49.27 -57.79
C GLU A 731 -5.40 -49.52 -56.45
N SER A 732 -5.47 -50.78 -55.99
CA SER A 732 -5.99 -51.16 -54.68
C SER A 732 -5.06 -50.67 -53.56
N ILE A 733 -3.75 -50.95 -53.67
CA ILE A 733 -2.75 -50.51 -52.68
C ILE A 733 -2.71 -48.98 -52.58
N VAL A 734 -2.71 -48.28 -53.73
CA VAL A 734 -2.77 -46.81 -53.80
C VAL A 734 -4.05 -46.27 -53.16
N THR A 735 -5.21 -46.87 -53.46
CA THR A 735 -6.49 -46.50 -52.85
C THR A 735 -6.51 -46.75 -51.34
N ASN A 736 -5.93 -47.85 -50.86
CA ASN A 736 -5.86 -48.16 -49.43
C ASN A 736 -4.95 -47.21 -48.66
N PHE A 737 -3.76 -46.88 -49.19
CA PHE A 737 -2.88 -45.87 -48.60
C PHE A 737 -3.53 -44.48 -48.60
N ARG A 738 -4.16 -44.09 -49.71
CA ARG A 738 -4.96 -42.86 -49.83
C ARG A 738 -6.06 -42.79 -48.77
N ASN A 739 -6.79 -43.87 -48.56
CA ASN A 739 -7.87 -43.94 -47.56
C ASN A 739 -7.28 -43.81 -46.15
N ALA A 740 -6.23 -44.56 -45.80
CA ALA A 740 -5.56 -44.45 -44.50
C ALA A 740 -5.05 -43.02 -44.21
N VAL A 741 -4.47 -42.34 -45.21
CA VAL A 741 -4.04 -40.93 -45.09
C VAL A 741 -5.23 -39.97 -44.98
N SER A 742 -6.32 -40.21 -45.71
CA SER A 742 -7.58 -39.45 -45.58
C SER A 742 -8.21 -39.58 -44.20
N ASP A 743 -8.26 -40.80 -43.67
CA ASP A 743 -8.86 -41.12 -42.37
C ASP A 743 -7.99 -40.59 -41.22
N THR A 744 -6.66 -40.62 -41.38
CA THR A 744 -5.72 -39.97 -40.46
C THR A 744 -5.85 -38.44 -40.49
N LEU A 745 -5.97 -37.81 -41.67
CA LEU A 745 -6.12 -36.36 -41.78
C LEU A 745 -7.48 -35.86 -41.28
N SER A 746 -8.54 -36.65 -41.43
CA SER A 746 -9.89 -36.29 -40.97
C SER A 746 -10.06 -36.50 -39.45
N SER A 747 -9.47 -37.55 -38.86
CA SER A 747 -9.45 -37.74 -37.41
C SER A 747 -8.64 -36.64 -36.70
N PHE A 748 -7.41 -36.36 -37.13
CA PHE A 748 -6.60 -35.24 -36.62
C PHE A 748 -7.31 -33.88 -36.75
N GLY A 749 -8.11 -33.69 -37.80
CA GLY A 749 -8.90 -32.48 -38.00
C GLY A 749 -10.06 -32.32 -37.01
N GLY A 750 -10.72 -33.42 -36.65
CA GLY A 750 -11.80 -33.44 -35.66
C GLY A 750 -11.29 -33.22 -34.23
N ASP A 751 -10.24 -33.95 -33.84
CA ASP A 751 -9.79 -34.05 -32.44
C ASP A 751 -9.19 -32.76 -31.84
N MET A 752 -8.74 -31.82 -32.67
CA MET A 752 -8.15 -30.56 -32.17
C MET A 752 -9.18 -29.49 -31.79
N LEU A 753 -10.42 -29.58 -32.29
CA LEU A 753 -11.50 -28.64 -31.95
C LEU A 753 -12.35 -29.21 -30.80
N PRO A 754 -12.84 -28.39 -29.84
CA PRO A 754 -13.80 -28.88 -28.86
C PRO A 754 -15.10 -29.31 -29.55
N GLU A 755 -15.58 -30.53 -29.30
CA GLU A 755 -16.79 -31.09 -29.93
C GLU A 755 -18.06 -30.22 -29.75
N LYS A 756 -18.19 -29.59 -28.58
CA LYS A 756 -19.46 -29.00 -28.12
C LYS A 756 -19.26 -27.55 -27.73
N LEU A 757 -20.08 -26.67 -28.32
CA LEU A 757 -20.04 -25.20 -28.11
C LEU A 757 -19.89 -24.78 -26.64
N TRP A 758 -20.58 -25.46 -25.71
CA TRP A 758 -20.54 -25.14 -24.28
C TRP A 758 -19.13 -25.26 -23.66
N MET A 759 -18.24 -26.09 -24.22
CA MET A 759 -16.84 -26.24 -23.79
C MET A 759 -16.04 -24.94 -23.98
N ILE A 760 -16.48 -24.04 -24.87
CA ILE A 760 -15.91 -22.69 -25.06
C ILE A 760 -16.78 -21.62 -24.37
N THR A 761 -18.11 -21.74 -24.45
CA THR A 761 -19.03 -20.75 -23.87
C THR A 761 -18.90 -20.67 -22.34
N ILE A 762 -18.88 -21.80 -21.63
CA ILE A 762 -18.88 -21.82 -20.16
C ILE A 762 -17.58 -21.20 -19.58
N PRO A 763 -16.37 -21.60 -20.01
CA PRO A 763 -15.14 -20.96 -19.53
C PRO A 763 -15.08 -19.46 -19.82
N LEU A 764 -15.56 -19.04 -20.99
CA LEU A 764 -15.52 -17.63 -21.40
C LEU A 764 -16.53 -16.77 -20.62
N CYS A 765 -17.74 -17.29 -20.36
CA CYS A 765 -18.70 -16.65 -19.43
C CYS A 765 -18.11 -16.49 -18.02
N ILE A 766 -17.44 -17.53 -17.50
CA ILE A 766 -16.78 -17.48 -16.18
C ILE A 766 -15.63 -16.47 -16.17
N ALA A 767 -14.81 -16.43 -17.23
CA ALA A 767 -13.73 -15.45 -17.37
C ALA A 767 -14.25 -14.00 -17.29
N ILE A 768 -15.33 -13.70 -18.02
CA ILE A 768 -15.96 -12.37 -18.05
C ILE A 768 -16.56 -12.02 -16.67
N ALA A 769 -17.25 -12.97 -16.03
CA ALA A 769 -17.84 -12.76 -14.71
C ALA A 769 -16.79 -12.51 -13.61
N VAL A 770 -15.68 -13.26 -13.65
CA VAL A 770 -14.55 -13.10 -12.70
C VAL A 770 -13.81 -11.78 -12.95
N ALA A 771 -13.53 -11.44 -14.21
CA ALA A 771 -12.92 -10.16 -14.55
C ALA A 771 -13.79 -8.97 -14.08
N PHE A 772 -15.09 -9.01 -14.36
CA PHE A 772 -16.04 -7.99 -13.88
C PHE A 772 -16.07 -7.90 -12.35
N TYR A 773 -16.12 -9.04 -11.65
CA TYR A 773 -16.07 -9.07 -10.19
C TYR A 773 -14.77 -8.47 -9.63
N THR A 774 -13.61 -8.79 -10.23
CA THR A 774 -12.31 -8.20 -9.85
C THR A 774 -12.30 -6.68 -10.05
N ALA A 775 -12.73 -6.18 -11.20
CA ALA A 775 -12.77 -4.74 -11.48
C ALA A 775 -13.75 -3.98 -10.56
N MET A 776 -14.96 -4.52 -10.39
CA MET A 776 -15.97 -3.98 -9.48
C MET A 776 -15.47 -4.00 -8.02
N ARG A 777 -14.75 -5.05 -7.61
CA ARG A 777 -14.13 -5.14 -6.29
C ARG A 777 -13.05 -4.07 -6.08
N CYS A 778 -12.15 -3.84 -7.03
CA CYS A 778 -11.16 -2.76 -6.92
C CYS A 778 -11.86 -1.40 -6.75
N THR A 779 -12.82 -1.12 -7.63
CA THR A 779 -13.67 0.09 -7.60
C THR A 779 -14.35 0.31 -6.25
N LEU A 780 -15.10 -0.69 -5.75
CA LEU A 780 -15.88 -0.54 -4.51
C LEU A 780 -15.02 -0.45 -3.25
N LEU A 781 -13.81 -1.02 -3.27
CA LEU A 781 -12.95 -1.08 -2.09
C LEU A 781 -11.97 0.11 -1.97
N TYR A 782 -11.69 0.86 -3.04
CA TYR A 782 -10.65 1.90 -3.03
C TYR A 782 -10.96 3.07 -2.06
N ILE A 783 -11.99 3.89 -2.32
CA ILE A 783 -12.29 5.10 -1.50
C ILE A 783 -12.50 4.79 0.01
N PRO A 784 -13.21 3.71 0.43
CA PRO A 784 -13.33 3.37 1.85
C PRO A 784 -11.99 2.99 2.50
N SER A 785 -11.02 2.51 1.71
CA SER A 785 -9.66 2.21 2.19
C SER A 785 -8.86 3.48 2.40
N VAL A 786 -8.86 4.42 1.45
CA VAL A 786 -8.22 5.75 1.62
C VAL A 786 -8.76 6.48 2.84
N THR A 787 -10.09 6.40 3.04
CA THR A 787 -10.78 6.96 4.20
C THR A 787 -10.25 6.38 5.52
N ALA A 788 -10.02 5.05 5.58
CA ALA A 788 -9.46 4.43 6.76
C ALA A 788 -8.04 4.96 7.04
N THR A 789 -7.17 5.01 6.02
CA THR A 789 -5.80 5.53 6.14
C THR A 789 -5.77 7.00 6.62
N ILE A 790 -6.66 7.86 6.12
CA ILE A 790 -6.79 9.26 6.59
C ILE A 790 -7.14 9.32 8.09
N ILE A 791 -8.05 8.47 8.56
CA ILE A 791 -8.45 8.44 9.98
C ILE A 791 -7.34 7.81 10.84
N GLU A 792 -6.64 6.78 10.35
CA GLU A 792 -5.48 6.17 11.02
C GLU A 792 -4.33 7.17 11.20
N LEU A 793 -4.07 8.03 10.20
CA LEU A 793 -3.10 9.13 10.28
C LEU A 793 -3.54 10.19 11.30
N ARG A 794 -4.72 10.78 11.13
CA ARG A 794 -5.24 11.86 12.00
C ARG A 794 -5.31 11.44 13.48
N THR A 795 -5.68 10.20 13.78
CA THR A 795 -5.74 9.71 15.17
C THR A 795 -4.40 9.25 15.74
N GLY A 796 -3.34 9.18 14.91
CA GLY A 796 -2.02 8.71 15.31
C GLY A 796 -1.92 7.20 15.52
N VAL A 797 -2.76 6.41 14.83
CA VAL A 797 -2.56 4.95 14.66
C VAL A 797 -1.37 4.72 13.72
N ILE A 798 -1.26 5.54 12.67
CA ILE A 798 -0.01 5.77 11.94
C ILE A 798 0.62 7.05 12.53
N PRO A 799 1.79 6.98 13.19
CA PRO A 799 2.40 8.16 13.81
C PRO A 799 2.96 9.14 12.78
N SER A 800 3.00 10.43 13.13
CA SER A 800 3.51 11.53 12.29
C SER A 800 4.91 11.99 12.70
N LEU A 801 5.03 12.84 13.72
CA LEU A 801 6.27 13.45 14.27
C LEU A 801 7.37 12.45 14.72
N ARG A 802 7.14 11.13 14.58
CA ARG A 802 8.02 10.06 15.07
C ARG A 802 8.11 8.85 14.13
N ASP A 803 7.50 8.89 12.95
CA ASP A 803 7.76 7.87 11.92
C ASP A 803 8.85 8.39 10.96
N PRO A 804 10.06 7.79 10.91
CA PRO A 804 11.06 8.14 9.89
C PRO A 804 10.59 7.84 8.46
N GLY A 805 9.46 7.12 8.29
CA GLY A 805 8.73 7.04 7.03
C GLY A 805 8.05 8.35 6.62
N PHE A 806 7.69 9.24 7.55
CA PHE A 806 6.91 10.46 7.26
C PHE A 806 7.71 11.50 6.46
N GLU A 807 8.99 11.66 6.79
CA GLU A 807 9.96 12.46 6.01
C GLU A 807 10.08 11.94 4.57
N LYS A 808 10.18 10.61 4.43
CA LYS A 808 10.22 9.93 3.12
C LYS A 808 8.92 10.11 2.32
N TYR A 809 7.77 10.28 2.96
CA TYR A 809 6.53 10.60 2.27
C TYR A 809 6.47 12.08 1.85
N ARG A 810 6.96 13.01 2.69
CA ARG A 810 6.96 14.45 2.39
C ARG A 810 7.88 14.85 1.24
N GLY A 811 9.09 14.30 1.17
CA GLY A 811 10.04 14.60 0.08
C GLY A 811 9.65 14.05 -1.31
N LYS A 812 8.64 13.16 -1.36
CA LYS A 812 8.01 12.48 -2.52
C LYS A 812 6.72 13.07 -3.16
N PRO A 813 6.47 14.40 -3.32
CA PRO A 813 5.13 14.97 -3.55
C PRO A 813 4.56 14.82 -4.99
N ASP A 814 5.10 13.92 -5.80
CA ASP A 814 5.32 14.19 -7.22
C ASP A 814 5.19 12.97 -8.14
N THR A 815 5.79 11.86 -7.71
CA THR A 815 5.45 10.46 -8.00
C THR A 815 3.95 10.19 -7.96
N ILE A 816 3.21 11.00 -7.20
CA ILE A 816 1.75 10.97 -7.07
C ILE A 816 1.02 11.16 -8.42
N THR A 817 1.70 11.74 -9.43
CA THR A 817 1.20 11.77 -10.82
C THR A 817 0.92 10.37 -11.38
N LEU A 818 1.72 9.36 -11.04
CA LEU A 818 1.55 7.96 -11.48
C LEU A 818 0.22 7.33 -11.04
N LEU A 819 -0.36 7.81 -9.93
CA LEU A 819 -1.44 7.13 -9.21
C LEU A 819 -2.64 6.82 -10.11
N THR A 820 -3.01 7.78 -10.98
CA THR A 820 -4.15 7.67 -11.90
C THR A 820 -3.95 6.56 -12.94
N GLY A 821 -2.73 6.47 -13.51
CA GLY A 821 -2.38 5.46 -14.51
C GLY A 821 -2.27 4.07 -13.89
N ALA A 822 -1.68 3.99 -12.69
CA ALA A 822 -1.60 2.75 -11.91
C ALA A 822 -2.98 2.22 -11.50
N LEU A 823 -3.90 3.08 -11.05
CA LEU A 823 -5.28 2.69 -10.71
C LEU A 823 -6.08 2.21 -11.92
N PHE A 824 -5.87 2.80 -13.10
CA PHE A 824 -6.49 2.35 -14.36
C PHE A 824 -5.91 1.02 -14.83
N TRP A 825 -4.62 0.99 -15.19
CA TRP A 825 -3.99 -0.20 -15.76
C TRP A 825 -3.92 -1.36 -14.77
N GLY A 826 -3.67 -1.08 -13.49
CA GLY A 826 -3.70 -2.10 -12.43
C GLY A 826 -5.06 -2.78 -12.34
N CYS A 827 -6.17 -2.02 -12.37
CA CYS A 827 -7.52 -2.59 -12.35
C CYS A 827 -7.83 -3.40 -13.63
N PHE A 828 -7.50 -2.86 -14.81
CA PHE A 828 -7.75 -3.54 -16.09
C PHE A 828 -6.95 -4.83 -16.24
N VAL A 829 -5.64 -4.81 -15.95
CA VAL A 829 -4.75 -5.98 -16.04
C VAL A 829 -5.06 -6.99 -14.92
N SER A 830 -5.37 -6.54 -13.71
CA SER A 830 -5.86 -7.39 -12.61
C SER A 830 -7.08 -8.21 -13.04
N ALA A 831 -8.08 -7.53 -13.62
CA ALA A 831 -9.32 -8.15 -14.04
C ALA A 831 -9.15 -9.07 -15.27
N LEU A 832 -8.39 -8.65 -16.30
CA LEU A 832 -8.15 -9.51 -17.45
C LEU A 832 -7.36 -10.77 -17.08
N LEU A 833 -6.33 -10.66 -16.24
CA LEU A 833 -5.54 -11.83 -15.84
C LEU A 833 -6.29 -12.73 -14.85
N SER A 834 -7.08 -12.19 -13.92
CA SER A 834 -7.92 -13.02 -13.04
C SER A 834 -9.00 -13.77 -13.82
N GLY A 835 -9.66 -13.10 -14.78
CA GLY A 835 -10.64 -13.69 -15.68
C GLY A 835 -10.01 -14.72 -16.61
N ALA A 836 -8.93 -14.38 -17.30
CA ALA A 836 -8.27 -15.26 -18.26
C ALA A 836 -7.71 -16.54 -17.61
N ILE A 837 -7.09 -16.43 -16.42
CA ILE A 837 -6.59 -17.63 -15.71
C ILE A 837 -7.76 -18.50 -15.23
N MET A 838 -8.83 -17.93 -14.66
CA MET A 838 -9.96 -18.75 -14.22
C MET A 838 -10.69 -19.39 -15.41
N GLY A 839 -10.87 -18.66 -16.50
CA GLY A 839 -11.40 -19.19 -17.75
C GLY A 839 -10.52 -20.31 -18.31
N PHE A 840 -9.21 -20.11 -18.39
CA PHE A 840 -8.28 -21.13 -18.88
C PHE A 840 -8.28 -22.39 -18.01
N VAL A 841 -8.33 -22.26 -16.69
CA VAL A 841 -8.46 -23.42 -15.77
C VAL A 841 -9.76 -24.18 -16.03
N VAL A 842 -10.92 -23.50 -16.15
CA VAL A 842 -12.18 -24.20 -16.47
C VAL A 842 -12.12 -24.82 -17.87
N PHE A 843 -11.53 -24.14 -18.86
CA PHE A 843 -11.35 -24.68 -20.21
C PHE A 843 -10.52 -25.97 -20.21
N LEU A 844 -9.42 -26.03 -19.46
CA LEU A 844 -8.60 -27.26 -19.35
C LEU A 844 -9.38 -28.47 -18.80
N PHE A 845 -10.34 -28.24 -17.88
CA PHE A 845 -11.21 -29.30 -17.36
C PHE A 845 -12.38 -29.67 -18.29
N LEU A 846 -12.81 -28.77 -19.18
CA LEU A 846 -13.94 -29.01 -20.10
C LEU A 846 -13.54 -29.44 -21.51
N TRP A 847 -12.31 -29.15 -21.96
CA TRP A 847 -11.81 -29.58 -23.27
C TRP A 847 -11.31 -31.02 -23.20
N GLN A 848 -11.85 -31.89 -24.07
CA GLN A 848 -11.64 -33.34 -24.06
C GLN A 848 -10.17 -33.75 -23.90
N GLN A 849 -9.28 -33.27 -24.77
CA GLN A 849 -7.88 -33.71 -24.82
C GLN A 849 -7.06 -33.28 -23.59
N THR A 850 -7.40 -32.15 -22.94
CA THR A 850 -6.72 -31.73 -21.70
C THR A 850 -7.42 -32.23 -20.43
N SER A 851 -8.69 -32.61 -20.48
CA SER A 851 -9.48 -33.00 -19.31
C SER A 851 -8.85 -34.18 -18.57
N TYR A 852 -8.45 -35.22 -19.30
CA TYR A 852 -7.73 -36.38 -18.77
C TYR A 852 -6.44 -35.98 -18.04
N GLY A 853 -5.63 -35.11 -18.65
CA GLY A 853 -4.41 -34.57 -18.03
C GLY A 853 -4.71 -33.72 -16.78
N ALA A 854 -5.78 -32.92 -16.80
CA ALA A 854 -6.22 -32.11 -15.66
C ALA A 854 -6.71 -32.98 -14.49
N PHE A 855 -7.41 -34.09 -14.76
CA PHE A 855 -7.76 -35.09 -13.75
C PHE A 855 -6.53 -35.83 -13.20
N GLN A 856 -5.55 -36.19 -14.05
CA GLN A 856 -4.26 -36.75 -13.59
C GLN A 856 -3.51 -35.77 -12.66
N PHE A 857 -3.46 -34.48 -12.98
CA PHE A 857 -2.89 -33.47 -12.07
C PHE A 857 -3.67 -33.34 -10.75
N LEU A 858 -4.99 -33.49 -10.78
CA LEU A 858 -5.83 -33.50 -9.57
C LEU A 858 -5.53 -34.73 -8.70
N ILE A 859 -5.41 -35.91 -9.30
CA ILE A 859 -5.04 -37.19 -8.66
C ILE A 859 -3.67 -37.08 -7.97
N ILE A 860 -2.66 -36.54 -8.67
CA ILE A 860 -1.33 -36.26 -8.11
C ILE A 860 -1.43 -35.25 -6.95
N GLY A 861 -2.26 -34.22 -7.08
CA GLY A 861 -2.54 -33.24 -6.02
C GLY A 861 -3.14 -33.86 -4.75
N VAL A 862 -4.10 -34.78 -4.90
CA VAL A 862 -4.71 -35.53 -3.78
C VAL A 862 -3.67 -36.43 -3.08
N GLY A 863 -2.88 -37.18 -3.85
CA GLY A 863 -1.77 -37.97 -3.30
C GLY A 863 -0.76 -37.12 -2.52
N PHE A 864 -0.45 -35.92 -3.02
CA PHE A 864 0.43 -34.97 -2.33
C PHE A 864 -0.19 -34.39 -1.05
N ILE A 865 -1.49 -34.10 -1.01
CA ILE A 865 -2.19 -33.65 0.20
C ILE A 865 -2.14 -34.73 1.28
N PHE A 866 -2.38 -35.99 0.92
CA PHE A 866 -2.25 -37.12 1.84
C PHE A 866 -0.80 -37.27 2.34
N PHE A 867 0.19 -37.12 1.45
CA PHE A 867 1.59 -37.12 1.82
C PHE A 867 1.92 -36.00 2.84
N LEU A 868 1.47 -34.77 2.62
CA LEU A 868 1.68 -33.66 3.57
C LEU A 868 1.12 -33.96 4.96
N LEU A 869 -0.01 -34.66 5.03
CA LEU A 869 -0.61 -35.09 6.30
C LEU A 869 0.28 -36.14 6.99
N MET A 870 0.75 -37.16 6.26
CA MET A 870 1.70 -38.14 6.81
C MET A 870 3.02 -37.50 7.27
N ARG A 871 3.56 -36.54 6.51
CA ARG A 871 4.72 -35.72 6.89
C ARG A 871 4.46 -34.93 8.18
N ALA A 872 3.27 -34.34 8.33
CA ALA A 872 2.90 -33.60 9.54
C ALA A 872 2.79 -34.52 10.77
N VAL A 873 2.29 -35.75 10.59
CA VAL A 873 2.30 -36.81 11.61
C VAL A 873 3.73 -37.22 11.96
N PHE A 874 4.58 -37.55 10.98
CA PHE A 874 5.98 -37.91 11.23
C PHE A 874 6.76 -36.80 11.93
N GLY A 875 6.60 -35.54 11.50
CA GLY A 875 7.20 -34.38 12.18
C GLY A 875 6.69 -34.18 13.61
N ARG A 876 5.43 -34.54 13.90
CA ARG A 876 4.87 -34.56 15.27
C ARG A 876 5.48 -35.71 16.10
N CYS A 877 5.64 -36.90 15.52
CA CYS A 877 6.30 -38.04 16.17
C CYS A 877 7.76 -37.72 16.52
N CYS A 878 8.56 -37.21 15.57
CA CYS A 878 9.94 -36.78 15.82
C CYS A 878 10.03 -35.67 16.88
N ARG A 879 9.07 -34.73 16.92
CA ARG A 879 9.00 -33.69 17.96
C ARG A 879 8.71 -34.28 19.35
N VAL A 880 7.82 -35.26 19.46
CA VAL A 880 7.52 -35.95 20.73
C VAL A 880 8.68 -36.85 21.19
N ALA A 881 9.34 -37.53 20.26
CA ALA A 881 10.45 -38.44 20.53
C ALA A 881 11.72 -37.68 20.97
N PHE A 882 12.21 -36.73 20.17
CA PHE A 882 13.53 -36.12 20.32
C PHE A 882 13.55 -34.79 21.06
N PHE A 883 12.40 -34.17 21.34
CA PHE A 883 12.31 -32.85 21.99
C PHE A 883 11.37 -32.86 23.21
N LYS A 884 11.54 -31.87 24.10
CA LYS A 884 10.63 -31.55 25.21
C LYS A 884 10.48 -30.02 25.26
N GLY A 885 9.44 -29.51 24.61
CA GLY A 885 9.34 -28.08 24.31
C GLY A 885 10.47 -27.65 23.37
N LEU A 886 11.24 -26.64 23.77
CA LEU A 886 12.38 -26.11 23.00
C LEU A 886 13.67 -26.94 23.16
N TYR A 887 13.75 -27.82 24.16
CA TYR A 887 14.98 -28.54 24.48
C TYR A 887 15.07 -29.91 23.78
N ARG A 888 16.26 -30.25 23.27
CA ARG A 888 16.57 -31.56 22.65
C ARG A 888 16.76 -32.59 23.76
N LYS A 889 15.96 -33.67 23.77
CA LYS A 889 16.11 -34.80 24.70
C LYS A 889 17.37 -35.63 24.41
N ASN A 890 17.69 -35.80 23.12
CA ASN A 890 18.87 -36.51 22.63
C ASN A 890 19.52 -35.66 21.53
N PRO A 891 20.63 -34.94 21.78
CA PRO A 891 21.16 -33.97 20.83
C PRO A 891 21.64 -34.60 19.52
N ALA A 892 22.28 -35.78 19.55
CA ALA A 892 22.70 -36.48 18.33
C ALA A 892 21.50 -36.89 17.46
N GLY A 893 20.52 -37.58 18.06
CA GLY A 893 19.28 -37.98 17.37
C GLY A 893 18.43 -36.80 16.90
N ALA A 894 18.41 -35.69 17.66
CA ALA A 894 17.76 -34.45 17.25
C ALA A 894 18.50 -33.75 16.10
N ASN A 895 19.84 -33.79 16.05
CA ASN A 895 20.62 -33.22 14.94
C ASN A 895 20.45 -34.05 13.66
N ILE A 896 20.56 -35.39 13.75
CA ILE A 896 20.35 -36.30 12.61
C ILE A 896 18.89 -36.22 12.14
N GLY A 897 17.93 -36.19 13.07
CA GLY A 897 16.51 -36.03 12.77
C GLY A 897 16.15 -34.67 12.17
N LEU A 898 16.80 -33.58 12.60
CA LEU A 898 16.66 -32.26 11.96
C LEU A 898 17.27 -32.28 10.56
N LEU A 899 18.48 -32.79 10.38
CA LEU A 899 19.16 -32.82 9.09
C LEU A 899 18.41 -33.70 8.07
N ALA A 900 17.89 -34.85 8.48
CA ALA A 900 16.99 -35.66 7.66
C ALA A 900 15.68 -34.92 7.35
N LEU A 901 15.06 -34.27 8.34
CA LEU A 901 13.87 -33.43 8.10
C LEU A 901 14.17 -32.22 7.20
N GLU A 902 15.40 -31.70 7.17
CA GLU A 902 15.85 -30.61 6.30
C GLU A 902 16.05 -31.10 4.86
N TRP A 903 16.67 -32.26 4.63
CA TRP A 903 16.76 -32.85 3.29
C TRP A 903 15.41 -33.28 2.74
N ALA A 904 14.53 -33.80 3.59
CA ALA A 904 13.11 -33.93 3.30
C ALA A 904 12.47 -32.57 2.95
N ASN A 905 12.74 -31.52 3.74
CA ASN A 905 12.24 -30.18 3.45
C ASN A 905 12.71 -29.70 2.07
N TYR A 906 13.94 -29.97 1.61
CA TYR A 906 14.39 -29.54 0.29
C TYR A 906 13.50 -30.05 -0.84
N PHE A 907 13.08 -31.32 -0.81
CA PHE A 907 12.11 -31.84 -1.77
C PHE A 907 10.74 -31.13 -1.67
N PHE A 908 10.19 -30.95 -0.46
CA PHE A 908 8.89 -30.27 -0.29
C PHE A 908 8.94 -28.77 -0.47
N THR A 909 10.08 -28.12 -0.32
CA THR A 909 10.19 -26.67 -0.50
C THR A 909 9.89 -26.31 -1.95
N ILE A 910 10.24 -27.15 -2.93
CA ILE A 910 9.83 -26.95 -4.33
C ILE A 910 8.30 -26.86 -4.43
N PHE A 911 7.56 -27.86 -3.94
CA PHE A 911 6.09 -27.83 -4.01
C PHE A 911 5.46 -26.74 -3.12
N ILE A 912 5.99 -26.50 -1.93
CA ILE A 912 5.52 -25.43 -1.03
C ILE A 912 5.80 -24.06 -1.66
N ILE A 913 6.91 -23.90 -2.39
CA ILE A 913 7.20 -22.71 -3.21
C ILE A 913 6.25 -22.64 -4.38
N VAL A 914 5.90 -23.73 -5.08
CA VAL A 914 4.90 -23.74 -6.16
C VAL A 914 3.51 -23.35 -5.64
N VAL A 915 3.02 -23.94 -4.54
CA VAL A 915 1.74 -23.56 -3.94
C VAL A 915 1.78 -22.13 -3.37
N ARG A 916 2.91 -21.70 -2.81
CA ARG A 916 3.10 -20.31 -2.37
C ARG A 916 3.16 -19.36 -3.57
N MET A 917 3.75 -19.76 -4.70
CA MET A 917 3.82 -19.01 -5.95
C MET A 917 2.44 -18.90 -6.56
N ILE A 918 1.66 -19.99 -6.63
CA ILE A 918 0.26 -19.96 -7.08
C ILE A 918 -0.58 -19.06 -6.18
N LYS A 919 -0.45 -19.17 -4.85
CA LYS A 919 -1.17 -18.28 -3.91
C LYS A 919 -0.73 -16.81 -4.03
N LEU A 920 0.57 -16.54 -4.15
CA LEU A 920 1.10 -15.19 -4.35
C LEU A 920 0.76 -14.64 -5.75
N MET A 921 0.63 -15.49 -6.76
CA MET A 921 0.20 -15.12 -8.11
C MET A 921 -1.30 -14.78 -8.11
N ILE A 922 -2.15 -15.62 -7.52
CA ILE A 922 -3.59 -15.34 -7.38
C ILE A 922 -3.82 -14.07 -6.56
N VAL A 923 -3.10 -13.88 -5.44
CA VAL A 923 -3.20 -12.66 -4.62
C VAL A 923 -2.60 -11.45 -5.34
N SER A 924 -1.46 -11.58 -6.03
CA SER A 924 -0.88 -10.52 -6.87
C SER A 924 -1.88 -10.08 -7.93
N LEU A 925 -2.39 -11.00 -8.75
CA LEU A 925 -3.32 -10.69 -9.82
C LEU A 925 -4.65 -10.14 -9.29
N ALA A 926 -5.16 -10.63 -8.16
CA ALA A 926 -6.39 -10.12 -7.53
C ALA A 926 -6.19 -8.85 -6.66
N SER A 927 -4.95 -8.35 -6.52
CA SER A 927 -4.63 -7.11 -5.79
C SER A 927 -3.73 -6.15 -6.58
N LEU A 928 -3.40 -6.44 -7.84
CA LEU A 928 -2.62 -5.56 -8.71
C LEU A 928 -3.32 -4.21 -8.96
N GLY A 929 -4.65 -4.18 -8.88
CA GLY A 929 -5.46 -2.96 -8.90
C GLY A 929 -5.68 -2.28 -7.54
N MET A 930 -5.16 -2.85 -6.45
CA MET A 930 -5.27 -2.31 -5.07
C MET A 930 -3.96 -1.65 -4.63
N ILE A 931 -3.76 -0.41 -5.06
CA ILE A 931 -2.59 0.41 -4.70
C ILE A 931 -2.60 0.90 -3.23
N ASP A 932 -3.74 0.78 -2.54
CA ASP A 932 -3.95 1.31 -1.18
C ASP A 932 -3.23 0.52 -0.10
N ARG A 933 -2.70 -0.65 -0.44
CA ARG A 933 -2.07 -1.61 0.48
C ARG A 933 -0.74 -2.08 -0.09
N PRO A 934 0.33 -2.12 0.70
CA PRO A 934 1.57 -2.74 0.27
C PRO A 934 1.36 -4.23 0.01
N PHE A 935 1.61 -4.64 -1.24
CA PHE A 935 1.59 -6.03 -1.67
C PHE A 935 2.80 -6.78 -1.07
N LEU A 936 3.92 -6.09 -0.91
CA LEU A 936 5.12 -6.59 -0.24
C LEU A 936 5.10 -6.21 1.24
N ALA A 937 5.39 -7.15 2.14
CA ALA A 937 5.45 -6.86 3.57
C ALA A 937 6.53 -5.78 3.89
N LYS A 938 6.31 -4.98 4.95
CA LYS A 938 7.21 -3.89 5.36
C LYS A 938 8.67 -4.36 5.37
N GLY A 939 9.54 -3.63 4.67
CA GLY A 939 10.96 -3.95 4.49
C GLY A 939 11.30 -4.88 3.31
N ILE A 940 10.42 -5.81 2.91
CA ILE A 940 10.73 -6.78 1.82
C ILE A 940 10.81 -6.10 0.45
N GLY A 941 10.05 -5.02 0.24
CA GLY A 941 10.11 -4.24 -1.00
C GLY A 941 11.36 -3.36 -1.16
N GLN A 942 12.16 -3.15 -0.12
CA GLN A 942 13.24 -2.15 -0.13
C GLN A 942 14.59 -2.78 -0.46
N LEU A 943 14.91 -2.87 -1.75
CA LEU A 943 16.21 -3.35 -2.24
C LEU A 943 17.23 -2.20 -2.21
N GLY A 944 17.64 -1.82 -1.01
CA GLY A 944 18.36 -0.57 -0.75
C GLY A 944 17.39 0.60 -0.80
N LYS A 945 17.70 1.66 -1.57
CA LYS A 945 16.73 2.77 -1.74
C LYS A 945 15.52 2.33 -2.59
N LEU A 946 15.68 1.34 -3.48
CA LEU A 946 14.68 0.95 -4.50
C LEU A 946 13.48 0.27 -3.85
N SER A 947 12.27 0.81 -4.03
CA SER A 947 11.03 0.16 -3.60
C SER A 947 10.42 -0.63 -4.76
N LEU A 948 10.48 -1.96 -4.67
CA LEU A 948 9.83 -2.89 -5.61
C LEU A 948 8.30 -2.74 -5.64
N ASP A 949 7.73 -2.16 -4.58
CA ASP A 949 6.34 -1.76 -4.49
C ASP A 949 6.29 -0.30 -3.99
N PRO A 950 6.29 0.70 -4.90
CA PRO A 950 6.28 2.11 -4.53
C PRO A 950 4.84 2.67 -4.42
N LEU A 951 3.86 2.06 -5.09
CA LEU A 951 2.51 2.61 -5.25
C LEU A 951 1.76 2.93 -3.93
N PRO A 952 1.87 2.13 -2.84
CA PRO A 952 1.25 2.46 -1.55
C PRO A 952 1.97 3.59 -0.80
N THR A 953 3.29 3.71 -1.03
CA THR A 953 4.07 4.86 -0.51
C THR A 953 3.58 6.12 -1.21
N ILE A 954 3.51 6.09 -2.55
CA ILE A 954 3.01 7.18 -3.40
C ILE A 954 1.54 7.53 -3.09
N HIS A 955 0.71 6.54 -2.77
CA HIS A 955 -0.66 6.75 -2.33
C HIS A 955 -0.75 7.48 -0.99
N THR A 956 0.12 7.11 -0.04
CA THR A 956 0.25 7.83 1.24
C THR A 956 0.71 9.27 0.99
N CYS A 957 1.58 9.50 -0.01
CA CYS A 957 1.93 10.86 -0.44
C CYS A 957 0.72 11.65 -1.00
N ASP A 958 -0.19 11.06 -1.80
CA ASP A 958 -1.45 11.75 -2.23
C ASP A 958 -2.27 12.19 -1.02
N ILE A 959 -2.40 11.31 -0.03
CA ILE A 959 -3.12 11.59 1.21
C ILE A 959 -2.47 12.74 1.98
N LEU A 960 -1.16 12.66 2.27
CA LEU A 960 -0.47 13.66 3.08
C LEU A 960 -0.38 15.03 2.38
N ALA A 961 -0.07 15.05 1.09
CA ALA A 961 -0.02 16.30 0.31
C ALA A 961 -1.41 16.95 0.20
N HIS A 962 -2.48 16.16 0.15
CA HIS A 962 -3.85 16.66 0.16
C HIS A 962 -4.26 17.20 1.54
N GLU A 963 -3.99 16.45 2.60
CA GLU A 963 -4.30 16.82 3.98
C GLU A 963 -3.54 18.08 4.43
N ALA A 964 -2.27 18.25 4.02
CA ALA A 964 -1.49 19.46 4.26
C ALA A 964 -2.13 20.76 3.71
N HIS A 965 -3.05 20.65 2.75
CA HIS A 965 -3.75 21.80 2.16
C HIS A 965 -5.23 21.88 2.57
N ARG A 966 -5.86 20.77 2.97
CA ARG A 966 -7.33 20.66 3.17
C ARG A 966 -7.74 20.07 4.52
N HIS A 967 -6.83 19.86 5.47
CA HIS A 967 -7.22 19.44 6.82
C HIS A 967 -8.01 20.57 7.54
N PRO A 968 -9.14 20.29 8.22
CA PRO A 968 -10.00 21.34 8.79
C PRO A 968 -9.32 22.32 9.75
N TYR A 969 -8.42 21.83 10.63
CA TYR A 969 -7.66 22.73 11.51
C TYR A 969 -6.57 23.52 10.76
N ILE A 970 -6.00 23.01 9.65
CA ILE A 970 -5.02 23.75 8.83
C ILE A 970 -5.73 24.89 8.08
N GLU A 971 -6.89 24.60 7.51
CA GLU A 971 -7.72 25.61 6.84
C GLU A 971 -8.21 26.68 7.82
N MET A 972 -8.54 26.31 9.06
CA MET A 972 -8.86 27.28 10.12
C MET A 972 -7.64 28.11 10.55
N LEU A 973 -6.47 27.48 10.73
CA LEU A 973 -5.21 28.15 11.03
C LEU A 973 -4.84 29.15 9.93
N GLY A 974 -5.00 28.76 8.66
CA GLY A 974 -4.84 29.64 7.50
C GLY A 974 -5.83 30.79 7.47
N ALA A 975 -7.10 30.57 7.82
CA ALA A 975 -8.06 31.67 7.98
C ALA A 975 -7.60 32.68 9.04
N VAL A 976 -7.05 32.20 10.17
CA VAL A 976 -6.55 33.07 11.25
C VAL A 976 -5.28 33.83 10.83
N TYR A 977 -4.34 33.20 10.11
CA TYR A 977 -3.19 33.89 9.50
C TYR A 977 -3.61 34.97 8.48
N LEU A 978 -4.59 34.67 7.63
CA LEU A 978 -5.11 35.62 6.64
C LEU A 978 -5.83 36.81 7.30
N MET A 979 -6.59 36.57 8.38
CA MET A 979 -7.18 37.63 9.20
C MET A 979 -6.09 38.52 9.82
N LYS A 980 -5.08 37.92 10.45
CA LYS A 980 -3.94 38.65 11.03
C LYS A 980 -3.18 39.45 9.96
N PHE A 981 -2.91 38.87 8.80
CA PHE A 981 -2.26 39.58 7.68
C PHE A 981 -3.10 40.73 7.12
N ARG A 982 -4.44 40.62 7.14
CA ARG A 982 -5.35 41.72 6.70
C ARG A 982 -5.45 42.86 7.71
N TYR A 983 -5.45 42.57 9.00
CA TYR A 983 -5.77 43.53 10.06
C TYR A 983 -4.56 43.96 10.92
N ALA A 984 -3.41 43.31 10.73
CA ALA A 984 -2.14 43.51 11.43
C ALA A 984 -2.31 43.53 12.97
N GLU A 985 -1.88 44.61 13.62
CA GLU A 985 -1.98 44.81 15.07
C GLU A 985 -3.41 44.61 15.61
N ASN A 986 -4.44 45.03 14.84
CA ASN A 986 -5.85 45.05 15.27
C ASN A 986 -6.47 43.65 15.48
N PHE A 987 -5.75 42.56 15.23
CA PHE A 987 -6.23 41.19 15.37
C PHE A 987 -5.16 40.30 16.02
N CYS A 988 -5.55 39.42 16.95
CA CYS A 988 -4.64 38.58 17.75
C CYS A 988 -3.49 39.40 18.39
N HIS A 989 -3.80 40.08 19.49
CA HIS A 989 -2.85 40.83 20.30
C HIS A 989 -2.16 39.89 21.30
N ARG A 990 -0.93 40.22 21.72
CA ARG A 990 -0.12 39.38 22.61
C ARG A 990 -0.83 39.05 23.93
N ALA A 991 -1.50 40.03 24.54
CA ALA A 991 -2.30 39.83 25.76
C ALA A 991 -3.43 38.81 25.59
N GLY A 992 -4.17 38.87 24.48
CA GLY A 992 -5.25 37.91 24.19
C GLY A 992 -4.73 36.51 23.90
N SER A 993 -3.62 36.40 23.17
CA SER A 993 -2.94 35.11 22.92
C SER A 993 -2.37 34.51 24.20
N THR A 994 -1.85 35.32 25.11
CA THR A 994 -1.38 34.88 26.44
C THR A 994 -2.54 34.38 27.31
N TRP A 995 -3.71 35.05 27.29
CA TRP A 995 -4.92 34.53 27.94
C TRP A 995 -5.39 33.20 27.34
N ARG A 996 -5.32 33.05 26.00
CA ARG A 996 -5.64 31.77 25.33
C ARG A 996 -4.65 30.67 25.70
N LEU A 997 -3.36 30.97 25.82
CA LEU A 997 -2.32 30.04 26.30
C LEU A 997 -2.62 29.56 27.74
N ILE A 998 -3.00 30.48 28.64
CA ILE A 998 -3.47 30.16 30.01
C ILE A 998 -4.70 29.23 29.98
N LEU A 999 -5.63 29.41 29.02
CA LEU A 999 -6.76 28.50 28.85
C LEU A 999 -6.30 27.11 28.36
N ILE A 1000 -5.31 27.00 27.45
CA ILE A 1000 -4.73 25.69 27.08
C ILE A 1000 -4.07 25.02 28.29
N TYR A 1001 -3.36 25.79 29.12
CA TYR A 1001 -2.73 25.30 30.35
C TYR A 1001 -3.73 24.70 31.34
N ALA A 1002 -4.86 25.37 31.56
CA ALA A 1002 -5.93 24.90 32.44
C ALA A 1002 -6.66 23.67 31.86
N LEU A 1003 -6.98 23.70 30.56
CA LEU A 1003 -7.86 22.72 29.89
C LEU A 1003 -7.13 21.47 29.38
N MET A 1004 -5.89 21.60 28.95
CA MET A 1004 -5.11 20.55 28.26
C MET A 1004 -3.67 20.45 28.79
N PRO A 1005 -3.46 20.26 30.12
CA PRO A 1005 -2.12 20.32 30.74
C PRO A 1005 -1.10 19.31 30.18
N TRP A 1006 -1.56 18.25 29.51
CA TRP A 1006 -0.70 17.27 28.80
C TRP A 1006 -0.02 17.83 27.55
N LEU A 1007 -0.39 19.03 27.09
CA LEU A 1007 0.32 19.75 26.03
C LEU A 1007 1.58 20.46 26.55
N HIS A 1008 1.71 20.75 27.86
CA HIS A 1008 2.86 21.48 28.42
C HIS A 1008 4.22 20.88 28.09
N LYS A 1009 4.31 19.56 27.90
CA LYS A 1009 5.55 18.89 27.48
C LYS A 1009 5.99 19.18 26.03
N TYR A 1010 5.19 19.95 25.28
CA TYR A 1010 5.51 20.49 23.96
C TYR A 1010 5.74 22.01 24.01
N ARG A 1011 5.64 22.65 25.19
CA ARG A 1011 6.07 24.05 25.39
C ARG A 1011 7.58 24.11 25.24
N ILE A 1012 8.04 24.86 24.25
CA ILE A 1012 9.46 25.14 24.07
C ILE A 1012 9.88 26.18 25.12
N ARG A 1013 11.13 26.10 25.57
CA ARG A 1013 11.75 27.07 26.48
C ARG A 1013 13.21 27.25 26.05
N ASP A 1014 13.61 28.48 25.78
CA ASP A 1014 14.89 28.83 25.16
C ASP A 1014 16.12 28.43 26.00
N ASN A 1015 15.89 28.25 27.30
CA ASN A 1015 16.90 28.00 28.34
C ASN A 1015 17.56 26.59 28.32
N ALA A 1016 17.43 25.82 27.23
CA ALA A 1016 17.94 24.44 27.13
C ALA A 1016 19.22 24.28 26.28
N SER A 1017 19.54 25.22 25.40
CA SER A 1017 20.60 25.08 24.38
C SER A 1017 21.97 25.67 24.78
N SER A 1018 22.01 26.52 25.81
CA SER A 1018 23.16 27.40 26.09
C SER A 1018 24.24 26.83 27.03
N CYS A 1019 24.04 25.65 27.63
CA CYS A 1019 24.87 25.18 28.76
C CYS A 1019 25.88 24.05 28.46
N ASP A 1020 25.65 23.18 27.47
CA ASP A 1020 26.38 21.90 27.34
C ASP A 1020 27.36 21.78 26.15
N SER A 1021 27.53 22.84 25.34
CA SER A 1021 28.35 22.82 24.11
C SER A 1021 29.88 22.80 24.31
N SER A 1022 30.35 22.31 25.46
CA SER A 1022 31.78 22.26 25.83
C SER A 1022 32.29 20.91 26.37
N VAL A 1023 31.47 19.85 26.35
CA VAL A 1023 31.85 18.51 26.87
C VAL A 1023 32.28 17.56 25.75
N ASP A 1024 33.47 16.96 25.88
CA ASP A 1024 34.21 16.20 24.85
C ASP A 1024 33.42 15.18 24.00
N GLU A 1025 33.60 15.25 22.68
CA GLU A 1025 32.90 14.45 21.65
C GLU A 1025 33.27 12.94 21.61
N ASN A 1026 33.98 12.42 22.61
CA ASN A 1026 34.72 11.15 22.56
C ASN A 1026 33.98 9.90 23.09
N SER A 1027 32.69 9.96 23.43
CA SER A 1027 31.96 8.87 24.11
C SER A 1027 30.81 8.22 23.31
N LYS A 1028 31.02 7.97 22.01
CA LYS A 1028 30.05 7.24 21.15
C LYS A 1028 29.98 5.73 21.49
N LEU A 1029 29.23 5.36 22.54
CA LEU A 1029 28.91 3.96 22.87
C LEU A 1029 27.43 3.72 23.20
N SER A 1030 26.69 3.27 22.18
CA SER A 1030 25.43 2.49 22.24
C SER A 1030 24.48 2.73 23.43
N HIS A 1031 23.60 3.73 23.35
CA HIS A 1031 22.30 3.68 24.03
C HIS A 1031 21.20 3.27 23.03
N SER A 1032 20.55 2.14 23.30
CA SER A 1032 19.35 1.72 22.59
C SER A 1032 18.15 2.57 23.03
N VAL A 1033 17.43 3.16 22.08
CA VAL A 1033 16.22 3.95 22.36
C VAL A 1033 15.15 3.07 23.00
N VAL A 1034 14.90 3.28 24.29
CA VAL A 1034 13.74 2.73 25.03
C VAL A 1034 12.57 3.70 24.84
N ASP A 1035 11.36 3.19 24.69
CA ASP A 1035 10.17 4.00 24.42
C ASP A 1035 9.82 4.92 25.61
N PRO A 1036 9.84 6.26 25.44
CA PRO A 1036 9.64 7.23 26.53
C PRO A 1036 8.15 7.40 26.90
N SER A 1037 7.39 6.32 26.87
CA SER A 1037 5.98 6.28 27.31
C SER A 1037 5.81 6.12 28.82
N LEU A 1038 6.92 5.95 29.56
CA LEU A 1038 6.97 5.88 31.04
C LEU A 1038 7.56 7.12 31.73
N ASP A 1039 8.29 7.99 31.03
CA ASP A 1039 9.16 9.03 31.62
C ASP A 1039 8.43 10.26 32.21
N VAL A 1040 7.14 10.14 32.50
CA VAL A 1040 6.37 11.19 33.19
C VAL A 1040 6.60 11.16 34.71
N LEU A 1041 7.05 10.03 35.29
CA LEU A 1041 7.32 9.94 36.73
C LEU A 1041 8.57 10.71 37.21
N PRO A 1042 9.77 10.61 36.57
CA PRO A 1042 10.99 11.25 37.10
C PRO A 1042 10.90 12.77 37.21
N LEU A 1043 10.14 13.42 36.31
CA LEU A 1043 9.95 14.86 36.28
C LEU A 1043 9.23 15.43 37.52
N LEU A 1044 8.50 14.60 38.28
CA LEU A 1044 7.86 14.98 39.54
C LEU A 1044 8.82 15.00 40.74
N ILE A 1045 10.05 14.47 40.60
CA ILE A 1045 11.00 14.29 41.71
C ILE A 1045 12.10 15.37 41.70
N SER A 1046 12.44 15.95 40.55
CA SER A 1046 13.62 16.82 40.40
C SER A 1046 13.51 18.23 40.99
N LYS A 1047 12.31 18.72 41.35
CA LYS A 1047 12.08 20.07 41.89
C LYS A 1047 11.97 20.16 43.43
N SER A 1048 12.33 19.12 44.17
CA SER A 1048 12.55 19.26 45.63
C SER A 1048 13.85 20.03 45.91
N SER A 1049 13.81 20.96 46.87
CA SER A 1049 14.98 21.75 47.33
C SER A 1049 16.14 20.87 47.83
N PRO A 1050 17.39 21.39 47.90
CA PRO A 1050 18.57 20.59 48.22
C PRO A 1050 18.56 20.05 49.66
N ILE A 1051 18.01 18.84 49.83
CA ILE A 1051 18.04 18.08 51.10
C ILE A 1051 19.51 17.80 51.47
N PRO A 1052 19.97 18.19 52.69
CA PRO A 1052 21.35 18.02 53.13
C PRO A 1052 21.79 16.54 53.13
N ASN A 1053 23.07 16.31 52.84
CA ASN A 1053 23.59 14.97 52.63
C ASN A 1053 23.70 14.18 53.94
N GLY A 1054 22.89 13.12 54.07
CA GLY A 1054 22.94 12.19 55.21
C GLY A 1054 22.42 10.76 54.91
N THR A 1055 21.22 10.63 54.34
CA THR A 1055 20.42 9.38 54.48
C THR A 1055 20.06 8.63 53.18
N LYS A 1056 20.53 9.10 52.01
CA LYS A 1056 19.97 8.82 50.67
C LYS A 1056 20.06 7.38 50.10
N ARG A 1057 20.39 6.33 50.88
CA ARG A 1057 20.58 4.96 50.34
C ARG A 1057 19.49 3.93 50.68
N VAL A 1058 18.50 4.29 51.51
CA VAL A 1058 17.35 3.43 51.82
C VAL A 1058 16.14 3.81 50.96
N GLU A 1059 15.75 5.08 50.96
CA GLU A 1059 14.54 5.60 50.30
C GLU A 1059 14.50 5.31 48.80
N VAL A 1060 15.65 5.40 48.09
CA VAL A 1060 15.72 5.10 46.65
C VAL A 1060 15.25 3.68 46.33
N LYS A 1061 15.62 2.68 47.16
CA LYS A 1061 15.19 1.29 46.97
C LYS A 1061 13.71 1.09 47.29
N GLU A 1062 13.15 1.90 48.17
CA GLU A 1062 11.73 1.88 48.50
C GLU A 1062 10.89 2.49 47.37
N ILE A 1063 11.38 3.57 46.76
CA ILE A 1063 10.82 4.20 45.55
C ILE A 1063 10.91 3.25 44.35
N GLU A 1064 12.07 2.63 44.07
CA GLU A 1064 12.22 1.61 43.00
C GLU A 1064 11.25 0.43 43.18
N LYS A 1065 11.07 -0.02 44.42
CA LYS A 1065 10.15 -1.11 44.78
C LYS A 1065 8.69 -0.73 44.57
N GLU A 1066 8.28 0.48 44.96
CA GLU A 1066 6.89 0.93 44.78
C GLU A 1066 6.59 1.29 43.32
N ILE A 1067 7.55 1.82 42.55
CA ILE A 1067 7.45 1.95 41.09
C ILE A 1067 7.24 0.56 40.45
N SER A 1068 8.06 -0.43 40.82
CA SER A 1068 7.93 -1.81 40.33
C SER A 1068 6.55 -2.40 40.64
N ARG A 1069 6.03 -2.15 41.85
CA ARG A 1069 4.70 -2.57 42.30
C ARG A 1069 3.58 -1.90 41.50
N LEU A 1070 3.67 -0.59 41.26
CA LEU A 1070 2.70 0.17 40.46
C LEU A 1070 2.72 -0.27 38.99
N THR A 1071 3.89 -0.59 38.43
CA THR A 1071 4.02 -1.15 37.08
C THR A 1071 3.27 -2.48 36.95
N GLU A 1072 3.40 -3.39 37.93
CA GLU A 1072 2.71 -4.69 37.89
C GLU A 1072 1.19 -4.55 38.14
N ILE A 1073 0.75 -3.61 38.98
CA ILE A 1073 -0.69 -3.28 39.13
C ILE A 1073 -1.27 -2.76 37.81
N LEU A 1074 -0.57 -1.85 37.12
CA LEU A 1074 -0.99 -1.36 35.80
C LEU A 1074 -1.03 -2.47 34.74
N ARG A 1075 -0.13 -3.46 34.84
CA ARG A 1075 -0.13 -4.65 33.98
C ARG A 1075 -1.36 -5.54 34.24
N ILE A 1076 -1.68 -5.81 35.51
CA ILE A 1076 -2.84 -6.61 35.91
C ILE A 1076 -4.15 -5.93 35.46
N ASN A 1077 -4.31 -4.62 35.69
CA ASN A 1077 -5.50 -3.89 35.29
C ASN A 1077 -5.74 -3.93 33.77
N ARG A 1078 -4.68 -3.81 32.94
CA ARG A 1078 -4.79 -3.98 31.47
C ARG A 1078 -5.24 -5.39 31.07
N LEU A 1079 -4.77 -6.42 31.78
CA LEU A 1079 -5.19 -7.81 31.52
C LEU A 1079 -6.64 -8.07 31.94
N GLN A 1080 -7.13 -7.41 32.99
CA GLN A 1080 -8.53 -7.51 33.43
C GLN A 1080 -9.49 -6.75 32.50
N GLN A 1081 -9.13 -5.53 32.06
CA GLN A 1081 -9.96 -4.80 31.08
C GLN A 1081 -10.08 -5.57 29.76
N GLY A 1082 -8.98 -6.11 29.23
CA GLY A 1082 -9.00 -6.98 28.05
C GLY A 1082 -9.64 -8.38 28.24
N ALA A 1083 -10.21 -8.65 29.42
CA ALA A 1083 -11.05 -9.81 29.70
C ALA A 1083 -12.54 -9.42 29.84
N VAL A 1084 -12.85 -8.27 30.46
CA VAL A 1084 -14.22 -7.72 30.52
C VAL A 1084 -14.72 -7.31 29.13
N ASP A 1085 -13.87 -6.68 28.31
CA ASP A 1085 -14.13 -6.30 26.91
C ASP A 1085 -14.26 -7.52 25.93
N LYS A 1086 -14.62 -8.69 26.46
CA LYS A 1086 -14.90 -9.94 25.72
C LYS A 1086 -16.19 -10.65 26.17
N GLU A 1087 -16.86 -10.18 27.22
CA GLU A 1087 -18.16 -10.71 27.64
C GLU A 1087 -19.34 -9.81 27.17
N ASP A 1088 -19.03 -8.63 26.61
CA ASP A 1088 -19.92 -7.71 25.86
C ASP A 1088 -19.62 -7.72 24.32
#